data_AF-A0A1U8NND9-F1
#
_entry.id   AF-A0A1U8NND9-F1
#
_cell.length_a   1.000
_cell.length_b   1.000
_cell.length_c   1.000
_cell.angle_alpha   90.00
_cell.angle_beta   90.00
_cell.angle_gamma   90.00
#
_symmetry.space_group_name_H-M   'P 1'
#
loop_
_entity.id
_entity.type
_entity.pdbx_description
1 polymer ?
#
loop_
_entity_poly.entity_id
_entity_poly.type
_entity_poly.pdbx_seq_one_letter_code
_entity_poly.pdbx_strand_id
1 'polypeptide(L)'
;MRSPGGANNAQGGSRNSTGQQVKFARRTSSGRYVSLSRDDIDMSGEMSGDYMNYTVHIPPTPDNQPMDNSIAARAEEQYVSNSLFTGGFNSVTRAHLMDKVIESEVTHPQMAGAKGASCAMSACDGKVMKDERGNDVMPCVCRFKICRDCYMDAQKDKGLCPGCKEPYKVGDYDDEIEYSNGTLKLPAPNGKRDPNNMSMMKRNQGGDFDHNRWLFETSGTYGYGNAFRDDMYGGDDGDERLQGDIENNDKPWKPISRKIPIDSAILSPYRLLVFVRLVVLAFFLHWRITNPNDDAIWLWTMSIVCEVWFAFSWILDQIPKICPVNRTTDLEVLREKFDLPSPSNPTGRSDLPGIDLFVSTADPEKEPPLTTANTILSILAVDYPVEKVACYTSDDGGALLTFEAMAEAASFADLWVPFCRKHNIEPRNPDAYFNLKIDPTKNKSRSDFVKDRRRVRREYDEFKVRINGLPDSIRRRSEAFNAREEMKMLKHLRETGADPMEKPKIQKATWMADGTHWPGTWAVGTSEHSKGDHAGILQVMLKPPSHDPLTGNGEDKLIDFTDVDIRLPMLVYVSREKRPGYDHNKKAGAMNALVRASAILSNGAFILNLDCDHYINNCKAIREGMCFMMDRGGEDICYIQFPQRFEGIDPSDRYANHNTVFFDGNMRALDGVQGPVYVGTGCMFRRFALYAFPPPNPDKLTQAKENETQPLTTGDLDPDLDVNLLPKRFGNSTMLAESIPVCEFQGRPIADHPAIKFGRPPGALRVPREPLDAVTVAEAVSVISCWYEDKTEWGERVGWIYGSVTEDVVTGFRMHNRGWRSVYCITKRDAFRGSAPINLTDRLHQVLRWATGSVEIFFSRNNALLATRKLKFLQRLAYLNVGIYPFTSFFLIVYCFLPALSLISGQFIVKQLNIFFLVYLMIITFCLIGLALLEVRWAQISLEDWWRNEQFWLISGTSSHFAACIQGLLKVIAGIEISFTLTAKSAGEDEDDIYADLYIVKWTSLMIPPIVIAMVNIIALMIAFARTLFGTGQWNMFIGGAFFAFWVLAHLYPFLKGLMGRRRKTPTIVFVWAGLIAIIISLLWLAINPGALGTLGAAGTGAGFVFP
;
A
#
# COMPACT_ATOMS: atom_id res chain seq x y z
N MET A 1 -39.63 36.36 47.95
CA MET A 1 -40.47 37.18 47.05
C MET A 1 -40.45 36.51 45.68
N ARG A 2 -41.50 35.99 45.02
CA ARG A 2 -42.96 35.95 45.20
C ARG A 2 -43.42 34.53 44.76
N SER A 3 -44.22 33.88 45.61
CA SER A 3 -45.26 32.89 45.24
C SER A 3 -46.49 33.66 44.68
N PRO A 4 -47.61 33.05 44.18
CA PRO A 4 -48.28 31.78 44.55
C PRO A 4 -48.77 30.96 43.34
N GLY A 5 -49.46 29.83 43.39
CA GLY A 5 -50.21 29.01 44.35
C GLY A 5 -50.84 27.87 43.51
N GLY A 6 -51.48 26.82 43.99
CA GLY A 6 -51.93 26.41 45.31
C GLY A 6 -52.37 24.93 45.21
N ALA A 7 -52.53 24.32 46.39
CA ALA A 7 -52.77 22.90 46.63
C ALA A 7 -54.26 22.51 46.73
N ASN A 8 -54.49 21.19 46.89
CA ASN A 8 -55.62 20.46 47.56
C ASN A 8 -56.21 19.38 46.64
N ASN A 9 -56.50 18.13 47.02
CA ASN A 9 -56.76 17.41 48.29
C ASN A 9 -56.31 15.94 48.11
N ALA A 10 -55.60 15.27 49.03
CA ALA A 10 -56.05 14.62 50.28
C ALA A 10 -57.13 13.52 50.12
N GLN A 11 -56.76 12.24 50.34
CA GLN A 11 -57.46 11.31 51.26
C GLN A 11 -56.84 9.89 51.35
N GLY A 12 -56.70 9.40 52.61
CA GLY A 12 -56.63 8.00 53.08
C GLY A 12 -55.41 7.16 52.69
N GLY A 13 -54.55 6.62 53.58
CA GLY A 13 -54.80 5.89 54.83
C GLY A 13 -55.13 4.43 54.51
N SER A 14 -54.53 3.37 55.07
CA SER A 14 -53.54 3.17 56.12
C SER A 14 -53.16 1.68 56.14
N ARG A 15 -51.97 1.34 56.70
CA ARG A 15 -51.62 0.08 57.40
C ARG A 15 -51.53 -1.20 56.53
N ASN A 16 -50.65 -2.17 56.78
CA ASN A 16 -49.81 -2.47 57.93
C ASN A 16 -48.68 -3.42 57.50
N SER A 17 -47.52 -3.23 58.12
CA SER A 17 -46.62 -4.26 58.67
C SER A 17 -46.43 -5.57 57.89
N THR A 18 -45.19 -5.86 57.53
CA THR A 18 -44.37 -6.82 58.30
C THR A 18 -42.94 -6.75 57.80
N GLY A 19 -42.00 -6.50 58.71
CA GLY A 19 -40.61 -6.81 58.45
C GLY A 19 -40.45 -8.32 58.38
N GLN A 20 -39.77 -8.82 57.35
CA GLN A 20 -39.18 -10.15 57.38
C GLN A 20 -37.70 -10.03 57.03
N GLN A 21 -36.90 -10.54 57.96
CA GLN A 21 -35.46 -10.75 57.86
C GLN A 21 -35.10 -11.43 56.55
N VAL A 22 -34.13 -10.89 55.82
CA VAL A 22 -33.49 -11.61 54.72
C VAL A 22 -32.61 -12.69 55.35
N LYS A 23 -33.10 -13.93 55.35
CA LYS A 23 -32.27 -15.12 55.60
C LYS A 23 -31.26 -15.22 54.46
N PHE A 24 -29.97 -15.26 54.81
CA PHE A 24 -28.94 -15.72 53.89
C PHE A 24 -29.18 -17.21 53.59
N ALA A 25 -29.56 -17.51 52.35
CA ALA A 25 -29.72 -18.88 51.88
C ALA A 25 -28.47 -19.36 51.13
N ARG A 26 -28.17 -20.62 51.37
CA ARG A 26 -27.01 -21.43 50.97
C ARG A 26 -26.77 -21.46 49.45
N ARG A 27 -25.49 -21.43 49.07
CA ARG A 27 -24.98 -21.79 47.73
C ARG A 27 -25.47 -23.19 47.31
N THR A 28 -26.02 -23.33 46.11
CA THR A 28 -26.14 -24.61 45.39
C THR A 28 -24.97 -24.76 44.41
N SER A 29 -24.69 -26.00 43.99
CA SER A 29 -23.43 -26.47 43.40
C SER A 29 -23.21 -26.21 41.90
N SER A 30 -23.95 -25.30 41.23
CA SER A 30 -23.82 -25.07 39.77
C SER A 30 -23.51 -23.63 39.32
N GLY A 31 -23.23 -22.69 40.23
CA GLY A 31 -22.37 -21.53 39.92
C GLY A 31 -22.70 -20.60 38.73
N ARG A 32 -23.95 -20.28 38.41
CA ARG A 32 -24.28 -19.12 37.54
C ARG A 32 -25.34 -18.19 38.14
N TYR A 33 -25.07 -16.89 38.08
CA TYR A 33 -26.06 -15.81 38.20
C TYR A 33 -26.68 -15.55 36.82
N VAL A 34 -28.01 -15.42 36.74
CA VAL A 34 -28.71 -14.87 35.58
C VAL A 34 -29.47 -13.63 36.06
N SER A 35 -29.17 -12.47 35.47
CA SER A 35 -30.02 -11.28 35.55
C SER A 35 -31.01 -11.32 34.39
N LEU A 36 -32.30 -11.46 34.68
CA LEU A 36 -33.37 -11.17 33.72
C LEU A 36 -33.93 -9.78 34.06
N SER A 37 -33.86 -8.86 33.09
CA SER A 37 -34.71 -7.67 33.05
C SER A 37 -36.11 -8.06 32.59
N ARG A 38 -37.10 -7.35 33.11
CA ARG A 38 -38.53 -7.60 32.94
C ARG A 38 -39.03 -7.10 31.59
N ASP A 39 -38.85 -7.91 30.56
CA ASP A 39 -39.72 -8.11 29.39
C ASP A 39 -39.31 -9.49 28.82
N ASP A 40 -40.27 -10.28 28.36
CA ASP A 40 -40.15 -11.71 27.96
C ASP A 40 -40.36 -12.75 29.09
N ILE A 41 -41.53 -12.69 29.72
CA ILE A 41 -42.24 -13.92 30.14
C ILE A 41 -43.33 -14.14 29.10
N ASP A 42 -43.06 -15.02 28.13
CA ASP A 42 -44.07 -15.97 27.67
C ASP A 42 -43.38 -17.20 27.05
N MET A 43 -43.74 -18.36 27.62
CA MET A 43 -43.58 -19.73 27.13
C MET A 43 -42.21 -20.44 27.28
N SER A 44 -42.12 -21.11 28.44
CA SER A 44 -41.51 -22.41 28.78
C SER A 44 -41.16 -23.38 27.62
N GLY A 45 -40.15 -24.28 27.72
CA GLY A 45 -39.33 -24.67 28.87
C GLY A 45 -38.42 -25.90 28.64
N GLU A 46 -37.68 -26.22 29.72
CA GLU A 46 -37.07 -27.52 30.14
C GLU A 46 -35.80 -28.05 29.40
N MET A 47 -34.71 -28.55 30.02
CA MET A 47 -34.33 -28.87 31.42
C MET A 47 -32.79 -29.17 31.54
N SER A 48 -32.16 -28.81 32.68
CA SER A 48 -31.02 -29.42 33.47
C SER A 48 -29.82 -30.14 32.79
N GLY A 49 -28.53 -29.94 33.13
CA GLY A 49 -27.82 -30.11 34.44
C GLY A 49 -27.29 -31.56 34.58
N ASP A 50 -26.04 -31.95 34.91
CA ASP A 50 -24.98 -31.38 35.75
C ASP A 50 -23.58 -32.01 35.48
N TYR A 51 -22.53 -31.29 35.90
CA TYR A 51 -21.11 -31.70 36.01
C TYR A 51 -20.81 -32.38 37.37
N MET A 52 -19.77 -33.24 37.42
CA MET A 52 -19.10 -33.71 38.66
C MET A 52 -17.62 -33.27 38.73
N ASN A 53 -17.17 -32.93 39.96
CA ASN A 53 -15.81 -32.50 40.36
C ASN A 53 -14.83 -33.68 40.54
N TYR A 54 -13.51 -33.46 40.35
CA TYR A 54 -12.46 -33.90 41.31
C TYR A 54 -11.07 -33.26 41.06
N THR A 55 -10.30 -33.14 42.15
CA THR A 55 -8.94 -32.59 42.38
C THR A 55 -7.79 -33.59 42.19
N VAL A 56 -6.57 -33.18 41.78
CA VAL A 56 -5.30 -33.90 42.11
C VAL A 56 -4.03 -33.01 42.16
N HIS A 57 -3.14 -33.42 43.06
CA HIS A 57 -1.77 -33.05 43.46
C HIS A 57 -0.66 -32.78 42.41
N ILE A 58 0.37 -32.08 42.92
CA ILE A 58 1.62 -31.56 42.32
C ILE A 58 2.78 -32.59 42.32
N PRO A 59 3.68 -32.58 41.31
CA PRO A 59 5.06 -33.06 41.44
C PRO A 59 6.13 -31.96 41.18
N PRO A 60 7.40 -32.18 41.57
CA PRO A 60 8.37 -31.14 41.91
C PRO A 60 9.26 -30.64 40.75
N THR A 61 9.82 -29.45 40.98
CA THR A 61 10.76 -28.67 40.15
C THR A 61 12.15 -29.31 39.99
N PRO A 62 12.84 -29.16 38.84
CA PRO A 62 14.26 -29.51 38.70
C PRO A 62 15.20 -28.34 39.04
N ASP A 63 16.29 -28.69 39.71
CA ASP A 63 17.33 -27.83 40.25
C ASP A 63 18.30 -27.20 39.23
N ASN A 64 18.89 -26.10 39.69
CA ASN A 64 19.90 -25.24 39.08
C ASN A 64 21.09 -25.99 38.43
N GLN A 65 21.33 -25.67 37.16
CA GLN A 65 22.64 -25.83 36.52
C GLN A 65 23.12 -24.47 35.99
N PRO A 66 24.43 -24.18 35.99
CA PRO A 66 24.94 -22.91 35.51
C PRO A 66 24.72 -22.82 33.99
N MET A 67 24.12 -21.72 33.54
CA MET A 67 23.74 -21.51 32.14
C MET A 67 24.97 -21.48 31.22
N ASP A 68 24.83 -22.22 30.12
CA ASP A 68 25.71 -22.18 28.96
C ASP A 68 25.53 -20.83 28.24
N ASN A 69 26.62 -20.20 27.75
CA ASN A 69 26.58 -18.84 27.17
C ASN A 69 25.63 -18.72 25.95
N SER A 70 25.25 -19.84 25.31
CA SER A 70 24.25 -19.85 24.22
C SER A 70 22.80 -19.72 24.70
N ILE A 71 22.51 -20.14 25.95
CA ILE A 71 21.18 -20.04 26.56
C ILE A 71 20.95 -18.62 27.09
N ALA A 72 22.01 -17.95 27.59
CA ALA A 72 21.96 -16.55 27.99
C ALA A 72 21.56 -15.63 26.82
N ALA A 73 22.19 -15.80 25.65
CA ALA A 73 21.80 -15.08 24.43
C ALA A 73 20.33 -15.37 24.04
N ARG A 74 19.89 -16.63 24.11
CA ARG A 74 18.47 -17.00 23.83
C ARG A 74 17.49 -16.42 24.85
N ALA A 75 17.88 -16.31 26.11
CA ALA A 75 17.06 -15.74 27.18
C ALA A 75 16.96 -14.21 27.04
N GLU A 76 18.06 -13.54 26.71
CA GLU A 76 18.09 -12.10 26.39
C GLU A 76 17.24 -11.79 25.14
N GLU A 77 17.36 -12.60 24.08
CA GLU A 77 16.50 -12.49 22.89
C GLU A 77 15.02 -12.70 23.21
N GLN A 78 14.66 -13.60 24.14
CA GLN A 78 13.28 -13.79 24.62
C GLN A 78 12.77 -12.63 25.45
N TYR A 79 13.64 -12.02 26.26
CA TYR A 79 13.30 -10.83 27.00
C TYR A 79 12.96 -9.66 26.06
N VAL A 80 13.76 -9.43 25.02
CA VAL A 80 13.58 -8.30 24.08
C VAL A 80 12.26 -8.38 23.31
N SER A 81 11.85 -9.54 22.81
CA SER A 81 10.58 -9.66 22.06
C SER A 81 9.33 -9.53 22.92
N ASN A 82 9.44 -9.88 24.20
CA ASN A 82 8.32 -9.87 25.14
C ASN A 82 8.32 -8.60 25.99
N SER A 83 9.20 -7.64 25.70
CA SER A 83 9.28 -6.38 26.44
C SER A 83 8.85 -5.22 25.58
N LEU A 84 7.95 -4.39 26.12
CA LEU A 84 7.55 -3.12 25.54
C LEU A 84 8.44 -2.02 26.09
N PHE A 85 9.20 -1.38 25.22
CA PHE A 85 10.10 -0.33 25.62
C PHE A 85 9.39 1.02 25.49
N THR A 86 9.31 1.73 26.61
CA THR A 86 8.85 3.12 26.66
C THR A 86 10.01 4.01 27.10
N GLY A 87 10.06 5.22 26.57
CA GLY A 87 11.11 6.17 26.91
C GLY A 87 10.87 7.50 26.22
N GLY A 88 11.57 8.55 26.67
CA GLY A 88 11.30 9.89 26.19
C GLY A 88 11.75 11.01 27.12
N PHE A 89 11.17 12.21 26.96
CA PHE A 89 11.78 13.46 27.42
C PHE A 89 11.80 13.49 28.94
N ASN A 90 12.99 13.63 29.54
CA ASN A 90 13.19 13.55 30.99
C ASN A 90 12.67 12.24 31.62
N SER A 91 12.56 11.16 30.86
CA SER A 91 12.15 9.83 31.34
C SER A 91 13.18 8.77 30.96
N VAL A 92 13.60 7.99 31.95
CA VAL A 92 14.48 6.85 31.73
C VAL A 92 13.73 5.80 30.90
N THR A 93 14.38 5.22 29.89
CA THR A 93 13.80 4.12 29.12
C THR A 93 13.46 2.95 30.04
N ARG A 94 12.20 2.51 30.02
CA ARG A 94 11.69 1.39 30.82
C ARG A 94 11.27 0.27 29.89
N ALA A 95 11.75 -0.93 30.19
CA ALA A 95 11.23 -2.16 29.60
C ALA A 95 10.07 -2.66 30.46
N HIS A 96 8.87 -2.71 29.88
CA HIS A 96 7.71 -3.35 30.47
C HIS A 96 7.69 -4.80 30.00
N LEU A 97 8.05 -5.74 30.88
CA LEU A 97 7.94 -7.16 30.57
C LEU A 97 6.44 -7.49 30.42
N MET A 98 6.06 -7.93 29.23
CA MET A 98 4.75 -8.54 29.03
C MET A 98 4.82 -9.93 29.65
N ASP A 99 4.14 -10.14 30.77
CA ASP A 99 3.79 -11.50 31.21
C ASP A 99 3.09 -12.17 30.02
N LYS A 100 3.48 -13.40 29.66
CA LYS A 100 2.99 -14.10 28.45
C LYS A 100 1.46 -13.99 28.31
N VAL A 101 0.98 -12.99 27.59
CA VAL A 101 -0.45 -12.85 27.24
C VAL A 101 -0.81 -13.82 26.11
N ILE A 102 0.17 -14.50 25.50
CA ILE A 102 -0.07 -15.58 24.52
C ILE A 102 -0.54 -16.88 25.21
N GLU A 103 -0.52 -16.94 26.55
CA GLU A 103 -1.29 -17.91 27.34
C GLU A 103 -2.41 -17.24 28.14
N SER A 104 -3.04 -16.19 27.60
CA SER A 104 -4.48 -16.09 27.83
C SER A 104 -5.10 -17.28 27.09
N GLU A 105 -5.14 -18.44 27.75
CA GLU A 105 -6.21 -19.38 27.49
C GLU A 105 -7.48 -18.54 27.38
N VAL A 106 -8.08 -18.58 26.19
CA VAL A 106 -9.45 -18.18 25.99
C VAL A 106 -10.22 -18.81 27.15
N THR A 107 -10.65 -18.02 28.12
CA THR A 107 -11.62 -18.47 29.14
C THR A 107 -12.97 -18.58 28.46
N HIS A 108 -13.04 -19.49 27.50
CA HIS A 108 -14.23 -20.19 27.06
C HIS A 108 -13.74 -21.56 26.55
N PRO A 109 -14.10 -22.65 27.25
CA PRO A 109 -13.48 -23.94 27.02
C PRO A 109 -14.09 -24.55 25.78
N GLN A 110 -13.33 -24.66 24.70
CA GLN A 110 -13.53 -25.74 23.74
C GLN A 110 -12.28 -25.99 22.89
N MET A 111 -11.71 -27.17 23.15
CA MET A 111 -11.01 -28.04 22.20
C MET A 111 -9.50 -27.88 22.01
N ALA A 112 -8.74 -28.59 22.83
CA ALA A 112 -7.80 -29.65 22.43
C ALA A 112 -7.61 -30.54 23.67
N GLY A 113 -7.58 -31.87 23.66
CA GLY A 113 -7.39 -32.84 22.60
C GLY A 113 -6.87 -34.10 23.29
N ALA A 114 -7.73 -34.86 23.97
CA ALA A 114 -7.43 -36.25 24.29
C ALA A 114 -8.01 -37.11 23.16
N LYS A 115 -7.10 -37.80 22.46
CA LYS A 115 -7.29 -38.62 21.25
C LYS A 115 -8.54 -39.51 21.35
N GLY A 116 -9.62 -39.10 20.69
CA GLY A 116 -10.81 -39.93 20.43
C GLY A 116 -10.75 -40.48 19.00
N ALA A 117 -11.28 -41.69 18.79
CA ALA A 117 -11.28 -42.30 17.47
C ALA A 117 -12.13 -41.50 16.46
N SER A 118 -11.61 -41.33 15.24
CA SER A 118 -12.30 -40.67 14.13
C SER A 118 -13.28 -41.62 13.43
N CYS A 119 -14.29 -41.04 12.77
CA CYS A 119 -15.21 -41.75 11.89
C CYS A 119 -14.43 -42.45 10.76
N ALA A 120 -14.81 -43.69 10.45
CA ALA A 120 -14.17 -44.52 9.44
C ALA A 120 -14.80 -44.39 8.05
N MET A 121 -15.73 -43.43 7.85
CA MET A 121 -16.27 -43.13 6.53
C MET A 121 -15.22 -42.35 5.72
N SER A 122 -14.97 -42.77 4.48
CA SER A 122 -13.86 -42.31 3.62
C SER A 122 -13.85 -40.81 3.26
N ALA A 123 -14.82 -40.03 3.76
CA ALA A 123 -14.92 -38.58 3.55
C ALA A 123 -15.44 -37.82 4.79
N CYS A 124 -15.44 -38.43 5.98
CA CYS A 124 -15.91 -37.79 7.21
C CYS A 124 -14.85 -37.85 8.32
N ASP A 125 -14.46 -36.68 8.83
CA ASP A 125 -13.52 -36.54 9.95
C ASP A 125 -14.24 -36.33 11.31
N GLY A 126 -15.55 -36.58 11.35
CA GLY A 126 -16.35 -36.44 12.57
C GLY A 126 -15.91 -37.42 13.66
N LYS A 127 -16.13 -37.08 14.93
CA LYS A 127 -15.87 -38.01 16.04
C LYS A 127 -16.92 -39.11 16.04
N VAL A 128 -16.50 -40.35 16.32
CA VAL A 128 -17.42 -41.49 16.47
C VAL A 128 -18.47 -41.15 17.52
N MET A 129 -19.71 -41.62 17.32
CA MET A 129 -20.76 -41.44 18.32
C MET A 129 -20.30 -41.93 19.68
N LYS A 130 -20.68 -41.22 20.73
CA LYS A 130 -20.39 -41.61 22.12
C LYS A 130 -21.67 -41.65 22.93
N ASP A 131 -21.73 -42.55 23.89
CA ASP A 131 -22.83 -42.67 24.84
C ASP A 131 -22.72 -41.61 25.95
N GLU A 132 -23.74 -41.46 26.80
CA GLU A 132 -23.77 -40.49 27.92
C GLU A 132 -22.61 -40.68 28.93
N ARG A 133 -21.97 -41.86 28.92
CA ARG A 133 -20.78 -42.20 29.71
C ARG A 133 -19.44 -41.95 28.99
N GLY A 134 -19.47 -41.39 27.78
CA GLY A 134 -18.28 -40.98 27.00
C GLY A 134 -17.59 -42.09 26.17
N ASN A 135 -18.17 -43.30 26.11
CA ASN A 135 -17.66 -44.45 25.36
C ASN A 135 -18.15 -44.47 23.91
N ASP A 136 -17.31 -44.92 22.96
CA ASP A 136 -17.67 -44.99 21.54
C ASP A 136 -18.83 -45.99 21.29
N VAL A 137 -19.90 -45.52 20.68
CA VAL A 137 -21.09 -46.30 20.28
C VAL A 137 -20.96 -46.73 18.83
N MET A 138 -21.04 -48.04 18.59
CA MET A 138 -20.99 -48.63 17.25
C MET A 138 -22.34 -49.27 16.91
N PRO A 139 -23.16 -48.67 16.03
CA PRO A 139 -24.53 -49.14 15.80
C PRO A 139 -24.64 -50.46 15.00
N CYS A 140 -23.65 -50.84 14.18
CA CYS A 140 -23.59 -52.18 13.56
C CYS A 140 -22.68 -53.10 14.40
N VAL A 141 -23.07 -54.37 14.48
CA VAL A 141 -22.32 -55.47 15.13
C VAL A 141 -20.89 -55.59 14.59
N CYS A 142 -20.64 -55.16 13.35
CA CYS A 142 -19.29 -55.13 12.76
C CYS A 142 -18.33 -54.07 13.35
N ARG A 143 -18.78 -53.31 14.35
CA ARG A 143 -18.00 -52.25 15.04
C ARG A 143 -17.48 -51.16 14.10
N PHE A 144 -18.24 -50.88 13.05
CA PHE A 144 -17.90 -49.80 12.13
C PHE A 144 -18.01 -48.44 12.83
N LYS A 145 -16.89 -47.72 12.87
CA LYS A 145 -16.75 -46.43 13.55
C LYS A 145 -17.45 -45.34 12.75
N ILE A 146 -18.60 -44.87 13.22
CA ILE A 146 -19.41 -43.88 12.50
C ILE A 146 -19.82 -42.74 13.43
N CYS A 147 -19.75 -41.49 12.92
CA CYS A 147 -20.23 -40.32 13.65
C CYS A 147 -21.77 -40.23 13.57
N ARG A 148 -22.36 -39.35 14.41
CA ARG A 148 -23.82 -39.24 14.54
C ARG A 148 -24.49 -38.84 13.23
N ASP A 149 -23.92 -37.85 12.55
CA ASP A 149 -24.49 -37.31 11.32
C ASP A 149 -24.42 -38.34 10.18
N CYS A 150 -23.27 -39.00 10.02
CA CYS A 150 -23.10 -40.08 9.04
C CYS A 150 -23.99 -41.30 9.29
N TYR A 151 -24.32 -41.59 10.55
CA TYR A 151 -25.25 -42.67 10.89
C TYR A 151 -26.69 -42.30 10.53
N MET A 152 -27.13 -41.07 10.86
CA MET A 152 -28.45 -40.57 10.52
C MET A 152 -28.65 -40.51 8.99
N ASP A 153 -27.62 -40.12 8.25
CA ASP A 153 -27.64 -40.12 6.78
C ASP A 153 -27.68 -41.54 6.21
N ALA A 154 -26.87 -42.47 6.73
CA ALA A 154 -26.92 -43.88 6.31
C ALA A 154 -28.27 -44.54 6.62
N GLN A 155 -28.92 -44.14 7.72
CA GLN A 155 -30.25 -44.61 8.11
C GLN A 155 -31.34 -44.05 7.18
N LYS A 156 -31.23 -42.79 6.74
CA LYS A 156 -32.17 -42.15 5.80
C LYS A 156 -32.07 -42.67 4.37
N ASP A 157 -30.86 -42.96 3.89
CA ASP A 157 -30.65 -43.31 2.48
C ASP A 157 -31.01 -44.77 2.18
N LYS A 158 -30.50 -45.74 2.97
CA LYS A 158 -30.70 -47.18 2.71
C LYS A 158 -30.92 -48.04 3.95
N GLY A 159 -30.74 -47.51 5.17
CA GLY A 159 -30.88 -48.26 6.42
C GLY A 159 -29.79 -49.31 6.69
N LEU A 160 -28.77 -49.38 5.83
CA LEU A 160 -27.69 -50.37 5.85
C LEU A 160 -26.39 -49.72 6.35
N CYS A 161 -25.59 -50.46 7.12
CA CYS A 161 -24.32 -49.95 7.62
C CYS A 161 -23.25 -49.88 6.51
N PRO A 162 -22.49 -48.77 6.39
CA PRO A 162 -21.46 -48.62 5.35
C PRO A 162 -20.32 -49.65 5.41
N GLY A 163 -20.01 -50.19 6.59
CA GLY A 163 -18.97 -51.21 6.78
C GLY A 163 -19.43 -52.62 6.42
N CYS A 164 -20.47 -53.11 7.12
CA CYS A 164 -20.97 -54.49 7.01
C CYS A 164 -22.03 -54.68 5.89
N LYS A 165 -22.64 -53.60 5.39
CA LYS A 165 -23.79 -53.60 4.47
C LYS A 165 -25.03 -54.34 4.98
N GLU A 166 -25.12 -54.62 6.27
CA GLU A 166 -26.29 -55.18 6.94
C GLU A 166 -27.18 -54.07 7.53
N PRO A 167 -28.50 -54.30 7.64
CA PRO A 167 -29.41 -53.31 8.22
C PRO A 167 -29.11 -53.12 9.71
N TYR A 168 -29.17 -51.88 10.18
CA TYR A 168 -29.01 -51.60 11.61
C TYR A 168 -30.16 -52.23 12.41
N LYS A 169 -29.84 -53.08 13.39
CA LYS A 169 -30.85 -53.70 14.26
C LYS A 169 -31.46 -52.65 15.18
N VAL A 170 -32.74 -52.36 14.99
CA VAL A 170 -33.55 -51.58 15.94
C VAL A 170 -34.31 -52.59 16.80
N GLY A 171 -34.09 -52.58 18.12
CA GLY A 171 -34.79 -53.48 19.04
C GLY A 171 -34.48 -53.19 20.50
N ASP A 172 -35.55 -53.19 21.30
CA ASP A 172 -35.70 -52.78 22.69
C ASP A 172 -34.72 -53.40 23.70
N TYR A 173 -34.49 -52.65 24.78
CA TYR A 173 -33.73 -53.06 25.96
C TYR A 173 -34.32 -54.32 26.60
N ASP A 174 -33.47 -55.30 26.94
CA ASP A 174 -33.46 -56.01 28.24
C ASP A 174 -32.31 -57.05 28.31
N ASP A 175 -31.56 -56.96 29.42
CA ASP A 175 -30.89 -58.00 30.22
C ASP A 175 -29.78 -58.99 29.73
N GLU A 176 -28.71 -58.96 30.55
CA GLU A 176 -27.88 -60.06 31.12
C GLU A 176 -26.90 -60.94 30.30
N ILE A 177 -25.61 -60.59 30.44
CA ILE A 177 -24.41 -61.38 30.86
C ILE A 177 -24.38 -62.90 30.59
N GLU A 178 -23.39 -63.38 29.80
CA GLU A 178 -22.48 -64.48 30.22
C GLU A 178 -21.18 -64.59 29.40
N TYR A 179 -20.13 -65.07 30.08
CA TYR A 179 -18.71 -65.07 29.70
C TYR A 179 -18.24 -66.38 29.03
N SER A 180 -17.26 -66.24 28.11
CA SER A 180 -15.96 -66.95 28.11
C SER A 180 -15.51 -67.67 26.82
N ASN A 181 -14.22 -67.45 26.56
CA ASN A 181 -13.18 -68.36 26.03
C ASN A 181 -13.13 -68.74 24.54
N GLY A 182 -12.04 -68.27 23.90
CA GLY A 182 -11.03 -69.23 23.40
C GLY A 182 -10.61 -69.18 21.92
N THR A 183 -9.45 -68.58 21.69
CA THR A 183 -8.34 -69.08 20.83
C THR A 183 -8.34 -68.95 19.30
N LEU A 184 -7.16 -68.53 18.82
CA LEU A 184 -6.64 -68.41 17.45
C LEU A 184 -6.63 -69.74 16.65
N LYS A 185 -6.73 -69.63 15.30
CA LYS A 185 -5.82 -70.29 14.31
C LYS A 185 -6.14 -69.89 12.84
N LEU A 186 -5.09 -69.51 12.10
CA LEU A 186 -4.94 -69.64 10.62
C LEU A 186 -4.52 -71.10 10.28
N PRO A 187 -4.38 -71.59 9.02
CA PRO A 187 -4.58 -71.00 7.66
C PRO A 187 -5.36 -71.92 6.66
N ALA A 188 -5.50 -71.49 5.40
CA ALA A 188 -6.08 -72.23 4.23
C ALA A 188 -5.21 -73.45 3.77
N PRO A 189 -5.65 -74.39 2.89
CA PRO A 189 -5.73 -74.15 1.42
C PRO A 189 -6.65 -75.07 0.52
N ASN A 190 -6.83 -74.62 -0.74
CA ASN A 190 -7.05 -75.32 -2.04
C ASN A 190 -8.36 -76.06 -2.45
N GLY A 191 -8.90 -75.64 -3.63
CA GLY A 191 -8.98 -76.49 -4.84
C GLY A 191 -10.32 -76.60 -5.61
N LYS A 192 -10.39 -76.07 -6.85
CA LYS A 192 -10.55 -76.82 -8.15
C LYS A 192 -11.15 -75.99 -9.33
N ARG A 193 -10.53 -76.24 -10.50
CA ARG A 193 -10.83 -75.96 -11.94
C ARG A 193 -12.10 -76.70 -12.43
N ASP A 194 -12.79 -76.48 -13.56
CA ASP A 194 -12.56 -75.95 -14.96
C ASP A 194 -13.97 -75.97 -15.69
N PRO A 195 -14.18 -75.82 -17.04
CA PRO A 195 -13.75 -74.85 -18.07
C PRO A 195 -14.84 -74.46 -19.16
N ASN A 196 -14.39 -73.73 -20.21
CA ASN A 196 -14.88 -73.59 -21.60
C ASN A 196 -15.93 -72.52 -22.01
N ASN A 197 -15.50 -71.55 -22.85
CA ASN A 197 -15.84 -71.51 -24.29
C ASN A 197 -14.90 -70.63 -25.16
N MET A 198 -14.68 -71.06 -26.41
CA MET A 198 -13.72 -70.61 -27.44
C MET A 198 -14.32 -69.49 -28.36
N SER A 199 -13.58 -68.44 -28.77
CA SER A 199 -12.65 -68.25 -29.92
C SER A 199 -13.27 -68.01 -31.32
N MET A 200 -12.80 -66.95 -32.03
CA MET A 200 -12.44 -66.86 -33.46
C MET A 200 -12.02 -65.40 -33.79
N MET A 201 -10.72 -65.11 -33.96
CA MET A 201 -10.00 -64.88 -35.25
C MET A 201 -10.42 -63.60 -36.01
N LYS A 202 -9.56 -62.82 -36.69
CA LYS A 202 -8.10 -62.68 -36.89
C LYS A 202 -7.96 -61.67 -38.05
N ARG A 203 -7.11 -60.63 -37.98
CA ARG A 203 -6.18 -60.22 -39.08
C ARG A 203 -5.23 -59.06 -38.70
N ASN A 204 -3.92 -59.38 -38.75
CA ASN A 204 -2.70 -58.63 -39.16
C ASN A 204 -2.63 -57.10 -39.05
N GLN A 205 -1.47 -56.45 -38.79
CA GLN A 205 -0.06 -56.86 -38.74
C GLN A 205 0.71 -55.79 -37.94
N GLY A 206 1.82 -56.18 -37.31
CA GLY A 206 2.60 -55.34 -36.41
C GLY A 206 3.51 -54.29 -37.07
N GLY A 207 4.13 -53.49 -36.21
CA GLY A 207 5.20 -52.56 -36.53
C GLY A 207 5.37 -51.56 -35.40
N ASP A 208 6.44 -51.73 -34.60
CA ASP A 208 6.94 -50.71 -33.68
C ASP A 208 7.11 -49.37 -34.41
N PHE A 209 6.61 -48.28 -33.83
CA PHE A 209 6.81 -46.93 -34.36
C PHE A 209 7.09 -45.92 -33.25
N ASP A 210 8.39 -45.81 -32.98
CA ASP A 210 9.22 -44.61 -32.83
C ASP A 210 8.53 -43.28 -32.43
N HIS A 211 8.90 -42.78 -31.25
CA HIS A 211 8.41 -41.54 -30.63
C HIS A 211 8.96 -40.24 -31.25
N ASN A 212 9.69 -40.31 -32.37
CA ASN A 212 10.37 -39.15 -32.97
C ASN A 212 9.61 -38.48 -34.13
N ARG A 213 8.31 -38.20 -33.96
CA ARG A 213 7.56 -37.42 -34.96
C ARG A 213 6.48 -36.53 -34.34
N TRP A 214 6.84 -35.69 -33.37
CA TRP A 214 5.99 -34.56 -32.97
C TRP A 214 6.77 -33.35 -32.44
N LEU A 215 7.95 -33.11 -33.02
CA LEU A 215 8.66 -31.84 -32.93
C LEU A 215 9.06 -31.50 -34.37
N PHE A 216 8.85 -30.25 -34.77
CA PHE A 216 9.04 -29.67 -36.11
C PHE A 216 7.84 -29.74 -37.07
N GLU A 217 6.84 -28.91 -36.81
CA GLU A 217 6.17 -28.15 -37.87
C GLU A 217 5.48 -26.89 -37.30
N THR A 218 6.29 -25.87 -37.01
CA THR A 218 5.86 -24.47 -37.14
C THR A 218 7.07 -23.65 -37.57
N SER A 219 7.18 -23.44 -38.87
CA SER A 219 8.03 -22.43 -39.48
C SER A 219 7.60 -21.03 -39.01
N GLY A 220 8.48 -20.31 -38.31
CA GLY A 220 8.23 -18.94 -37.85
C GLY A 220 9.44 -18.27 -37.18
N THR A 221 10.40 -17.86 -38.00
CA THR A 221 11.44 -16.83 -37.77
C THR A 221 12.31 -16.92 -36.50
N TYR A 222 13.49 -17.53 -36.69
CA TYR A 222 14.67 -17.46 -35.82
C TYR A 222 15.33 -16.07 -35.89
N GLY A 223 15.68 -15.51 -34.73
CA GLY A 223 16.49 -14.30 -34.58
C GLY A 223 17.69 -14.55 -33.65
N TYR A 224 18.82 -14.90 -34.25
CA TYR A 224 20.21 -14.75 -33.82
C TYR A 224 20.60 -14.99 -32.35
N GLY A 225 21.22 -16.15 -32.12
CA GLY A 225 22.17 -16.40 -31.03
C GLY A 225 23.26 -17.35 -31.54
N ASN A 226 24.50 -16.87 -31.64
CA ASN A 226 25.66 -17.61 -32.14
C ASN A 226 25.95 -18.83 -31.25
N ALA A 227 25.75 -20.04 -31.79
CA ALA A 227 26.43 -21.24 -31.32
C ALA A 227 27.75 -21.34 -32.09
N PHE A 228 28.88 -21.26 -31.37
CA PHE A 228 30.19 -21.55 -31.93
C PHE A 228 30.28 -23.05 -32.22
N ARG A 229 30.92 -23.36 -33.35
CA ARG A 229 31.03 -24.67 -33.97
C ARG A 229 32.36 -25.29 -33.51
N ASP A 230 32.32 -26.43 -32.83
CA ASP A 230 33.51 -27.24 -32.59
C ASP A 230 33.88 -27.95 -33.91
N ASP A 231 35.00 -27.55 -34.49
CA ASP A 231 35.60 -28.26 -35.61
C ASP A 231 36.63 -29.27 -35.08
N MET A 232 36.31 -30.55 -35.24
CA MET A 232 37.24 -31.67 -35.12
C MET A 232 38.31 -31.62 -36.21
N TYR A 233 39.59 -31.70 -35.82
CA TYR A 233 40.59 -32.51 -36.53
C TYR A 233 41.53 -33.14 -35.50
N GLY A 234 41.67 -34.47 -35.57
CA GLY A 234 42.53 -35.27 -34.71
C GLY A 234 43.99 -35.33 -35.15
N GLY A 235 44.84 -35.78 -34.24
CA GLY A 235 46.25 -36.12 -34.47
C GLY A 235 46.92 -36.55 -33.17
N ASP A 236 47.26 -37.83 -33.13
CA ASP A 236 47.92 -38.63 -32.08
C ASP A 236 49.32 -38.14 -31.71
N ASP A 237 49.67 -38.15 -30.42
CA ASP A 237 50.93 -38.67 -29.84
C ASP A 237 51.18 -38.14 -28.41
N GLY A 238 51.65 -39.03 -27.54
CA GLY A 238 51.63 -38.90 -26.08
C GLY A 238 52.82 -38.21 -25.40
N ASP A 239 52.58 -37.97 -24.10
CA ASP A 239 53.49 -37.71 -22.97
C ASP A 239 54.42 -36.48 -23.01
N GLU A 240 54.11 -35.45 -22.18
CA GLU A 240 54.79 -35.19 -20.89
C GLU A 240 54.40 -33.81 -20.31
N ARG A 241 53.76 -33.85 -19.12
CA ARG A 241 53.86 -32.91 -17.98
C ARG A 241 54.07 -31.39 -18.24
N LEU A 242 52.99 -30.62 -18.10
CA LEU A 242 52.97 -29.42 -17.23
C LEU A 242 51.50 -29.03 -16.93
N GLN A 243 50.98 -29.45 -15.78
CA GLN A 243 49.60 -29.16 -15.38
C GLN A 243 49.56 -27.82 -14.62
N GLY A 244 49.16 -26.77 -15.33
CA GLY A 244 48.89 -25.44 -14.79
C GLY A 244 47.61 -24.86 -15.40
N ASP A 245 46.52 -24.97 -14.65
CA ASP A 245 45.50 -23.94 -14.48
C ASP A 245 44.81 -23.33 -15.72
N ILE A 246 44.08 -24.13 -16.51
CA ILE A 246 43.16 -23.60 -17.54
C ILE A 246 41.85 -24.40 -17.58
N GLU A 247 41.07 -24.40 -16.50
CA GLU A 247 39.64 -24.78 -16.56
C GLU A 247 38.83 -24.00 -15.52
N ASN A 248 38.53 -22.71 -15.78
CA ASN A 248 37.44 -21.99 -15.09
C ASN A 248 37.01 -20.63 -15.70
N ASN A 249 37.61 -20.15 -16.80
CA ASN A 249 37.41 -18.76 -17.28
C ASN A 249 36.38 -18.53 -18.40
N ASP A 250 35.63 -19.54 -18.87
CA ASP A 250 34.82 -19.40 -20.09
C ASP A 250 33.32 -19.12 -19.86
N LYS A 251 32.94 -18.44 -18.78
CA LYS A 251 31.62 -17.77 -18.71
C LYS A 251 31.81 -16.26 -18.88
N PRO A 252 31.43 -15.65 -20.02
CA PRO A 252 31.52 -14.21 -20.19
C PRO A 252 30.64 -13.51 -19.15
N TRP A 253 31.18 -12.47 -18.52
CA TRP A 253 30.48 -11.68 -17.50
C TRP A 253 29.15 -11.13 -18.04
N LYS A 254 28.05 -11.45 -17.36
CA LYS A 254 26.69 -11.03 -17.75
C LYS A 254 26.22 -9.84 -16.93
N PRO A 255 25.78 -8.73 -17.54
CA PRO A 255 25.21 -7.60 -16.81
C PRO A 255 23.86 -7.99 -16.19
N ILE A 256 23.60 -7.53 -14.96
CA ILE A 256 22.37 -7.85 -14.22
C ILE A 256 21.20 -6.98 -14.71
N SER A 257 21.49 -5.76 -15.16
CA SER A 257 20.51 -4.85 -15.71
C SER A 257 20.90 -4.38 -17.11
N ARG A 258 19.90 -4.16 -17.97
CA ARG A 258 20.10 -3.70 -19.35
C ARG A 258 19.21 -2.52 -19.64
N LYS A 259 19.75 -1.55 -20.39
CA LYS A 259 18.98 -0.46 -20.98
C LYS A 259 18.57 -0.88 -22.39
N ILE A 260 17.27 -0.90 -22.65
CA ILE A 260 16.71 -1.20 -23.96
C ILE A 260 16.43 0.12 -24.67
N PRO A 261 17.04 0.38 -25.84
CA PRO A 261 16.68 1.55 -26.63
C PRO A 261 15.26 1.38 -27.18
N ILE A 262 14.48 2.46 -27.17
CA ILE A 262 13.20 2.51 -27.89
C ILE A 262 13.50 2.52 -29.38
N ASP A 263 12.63 1.88 -30.18
CA ASP A 263 12.79 1.81 -31.62
C ASP A 263 12.98 3.21 -32.24
N SER A 264 14.09 3.37 -32.93
CA SER A 264 14.46 4.58 -33.64
C SER A 264 13.41 5.00 -34.67
N ALA A 265 12.64 4.05 -35.24
CA ALA A 265 11.55 4.32 -36.17
C ALA A 265 10.39 5.10 -35.53
N ILE A 266 10.20 5.00 -34.21
CA ILE A 266 9.16 5.74 -33.48
C ILE A 266 9.73 7.02 -32.88
N LEU A 267 10.95 6.96 -32.32
CA LEU A 267 11.53 8.07 -31.59
C LEU A 267 12.07 9.18 -32.51
N SER A 268 12.62 8.83 -33.68
CA SER A 268 13.11 9.83 -34.64
C SER A 268 11.99 10.73 -35.21
N PRO A 269 10.83 10.22 -35.69
CA PRO A 269 9.74 11.09 -36.12
C PRO A 269 9.13 11.88 -34.95
N TYR A 270 9.09 11.30 -33.73
CA TYR A 270 8.63 12.03 -32.55
C TYR A 270 9.49 13.27 -32.28
N ARG A 271 10.82 13.11 -32.25
CA ARG A 271 11.76 14.22 -32.06
C ARG A 271 11.68 15.26 -33.18
N LEU A 272 11.56 14.81 -34.43
CA LEU A 272 11.40 15.69 -35.58
C LEU A 272 10.11 16.50 -35.47
N LEU A 273 8.99 15.87 -35.12
CA LEU A 273 7.70 16.56 -34.96
C LEU A 273 7.70 17.53 -33.79
N VAL A 274 8.40 17.22 -32.68
CA VAL A 274 8.58 18.18 -31.57
C VAL A 274 9.32 19.42 -32.08
N PHE A 275 10.40 19.23 -32.85
CA PHE A 275 11.16 20.35 -33.42
C PHE A 275 10.36 21.17 -34.42
N VAL A 276 9.69 20.51 -35.38
CA VAL A 276 8.82 21.18 -36.37
C VAL A 276 7.73 21.98 -35.67
N ARG A 277 7.07 21.39 -34.67
CA ARG A 277 6.05 22.08 -33.88
C ARG A 277 6.61 23.30 -33.16
N LEU A 278 7.81 23.22 -32.59
CA LEU A 278 8.44 24.35 -31.91
C LEU A 278 8.70 25.52 -32.88
N VAL A 279 9.18 25.24 -34.10
CA VAL A 279 9.39 26.26 -35.15
C VAL A 279 8.07 26.88 -35.59
N VAL A 280 7.06 26.06 -35.88
CA VAL A 280 5.75 26.55 -36.34
C VAL A 280 5.05 27.34 -35.23
N LEU A 281 5.18 26.92 -33.97
CA LEU A 281 4.63 27.63 -32.81
C LEU A 281 5.28 29.02 -32.65
N ALA A 282 6.59 29.13 -32.88
CA ALA A 282 7.28 30.42 -32.85
C ALA A 282 6.77 31.36 -33.95
N PHE A 283 6.60 30.88 -35.18
CA PHE A 283 6.02 31.67 -36.28
C PHE A 283 4.56 32.04 -36.02
N PHE A 284 3.77 31.12 -35.46
CA PHE A 284 2.38 31.37 -35.09
C PHE A 284 2.29 32.49 -34.05
N LEU A 285 3.06 32.42 -32.96
CA LEU A 285 3.06 33.46 -31.92
C LEU A 285 3.56 34.80 -32.45
N HIS A 286 4.62 34.79 -33.27
CA HIS A 286 5.10 36.01 -33.91
C HIS A 286 4.01 36.65 -34.78
N TRP A 287 3.35 35.86 -35.62
CA TRP A 287 2.24 36.32 -36.44
C TRP A 287 1.08 36.87 -35.61
N ARG A 288 0.74 36.21 -34.48
CA ARG A 288 -0.32 36.65 -33.57
C ARG A 288 -0.01 38.00 -32.93
N ILE A 289 1.24 38.24 -32.56
CA ILE A 289 1.70 39.50 -31.96
C ILE A 289 1.71 40.64 -32.99
N THR A 290 2.12 40.37 -34.24
CA THR A 290 2.20 41.40 -35.29
C THR A 290 0.85 41.76 -35.91
N ASN A 291 -0.18 40.92 -35.74
CA ASN A 291 -1.51 41.12 -36.31
C ASN A 291 -2.58 41.24 -35.19
N PRO A 292 -2.64 42.38 -34.48
CA PRO A 292 -3.64 42.60 -33.45
C PRO A 292 -5.05 42.73 -34.02
N ASN A 293 -6.05 42.40 -33.19
CA ASN A 293 -7.45 42.67 -33.52
C ASN A 293 -7.91 43.99 -32.89
N ASP A 294 -7.88 45.08 -33.66
CA ASP A 294 -8.28 46.41 -33.20
C ASP A 294 -9.75 46.50 -32.79
N ASP A 295 -10.62 45.67 -33.38
CA ASP A 295 -12.06 45.67 -33.09
C ASP A 295 -12.36 45.09 -31.70
N ALA A 296 -11.44 44.28 -31.15
CA ALA A 296 -11.60 43.55 -29.89
C ALA A 296 -10.26 43.39 -29.16
N ILE A 297 -9.57 44.51 -28.91
CA ILE A 297 -8.19 44.51 -28.40
C ILE A 297 -8.06 43.79 -27.04
N TRP A 298 -9.09 43.86 -26.20
CA TRP A 298 -9.12 43.22 -24.89
C TRP A 298 -9.21 41.68 -25.00
N LEU A 299 -10.04 41.15 -25.90
CA LEU A 299 -10.15 39.70 -26.17
C LEU A 299 -8.85 39.15 -26.77
N TRP A 300 -8.28 39.90 -27.72
CA TRP A 300 -7.00 39.54 -28.31
C TRP A 300 -5.88 39.52 -27.27
N THR A 301 -5.81 40.54 -26.40
CA THR A 301 -4.78 40.63 -25.35
C THR A 301 -4.88 39.46 -24.36
N MET A 302 -6.08 39.13 -23.88
CA MET A 302 -6.29 37.98 -22.99
C MET A 302 -5.88 36.66 -23.66
N SER A 303 -6.23 36.49 -24.93
CA SER A 303 -5.90 35.32 -25.73
C SER A 303 -4.38 35.15 -25.94
N ILE A 304 -3.66 36.19 -26.37
CA ILE A 304 -2.23 36.10 -26.66
C ILE A 304 -1.41 35.83 -25.39
N VAL A 305 -1.79 36.44 -24.26
CA VAL A 305 -1.13 36.20 -22.96
C VAL A 305 -1.27 34.72 -22.56
N CYS A 306 -2.45 34.13 -22.74
CA CYS A 306 -2.66 32.70 -22.47
C CYS A 306 -1.89 31.81 -23.45
N GLU A 307 -1.92 32.11 -24.75
CA GLU A 307 -1.21 31.36 -25.79
C GLU A 307 0.31 31.33 -25.57
N VAL A 308 0.91 32.47 -25.19
CA VAL A 308 2.34 32.56 -24.85
C VAL A 308 2.67 31.71 -23.62
N TRP A 309 1.83 31.76 -22.58
CA TRP A 309 2.04 30.92 -21.39
C TRP A 309 1.91 29.43 -21.71
N PHE A 310 0.91 29.01 -22.49
CA PHE A 310 0.78 27.61 -22.88
C PHE A 310 1.92 27.13 -23.76
N ALA A 311 2.44 27.98 -24.65
CA ALA A 311 3.64 27.65 -25.41
C ALA A 311 4.84 27.42 -24.49
N PHE A 312 5.04 28.30 -23.50
CA PHE A 312 6.10 28.13 -22.50
C PHE A 312 5.92 26.85 -21.67
N SER A 313 4.72 26.62 -21.12
CA SER A 313 4.39 25.42 -20.35
C SER A 313 4.57 24.14 -21.16
N TRP A 314 4.19 24.16 -22.44
CA TRP A 314 4.37 23.02 -23.34
C TRP A 314 5.85 22.72 -23.60
N ILE A 315 6.68 23.74 -23.81
CA ILE A 315 8.13 23.58 -23.99
C ILE A 315 8.75 22.95 -22.75
N LEU A 316 8.39 23.44 -21.55
CA LEU A 316 8.87 22.89 -20.28
C LEU A 316 8.50 21.41 -20.10
N ASP A 317 7.29 21.02 -20.49
CA ASP A 317 6.82 19.64 -20.38
C ASP A 317 7.44 18.69 -21.42
N GLN A 318 7.62 19.14 -22.67
CA GLN A 318 8.06 18.26 -23.75
C GLN A 318 9.57 18.04 -23.81
N ILE A 319 10.38 19.05 -23.46
CA ILE A 319 11.84 18.93 -23.56
C ILE A 319 12.40 17.74 -22.74
N PRO A 320 11.95 17.50 -21.49
CA PRO A 320 12.36 16.32 -20.73
C PRO A 320 11.97 14.98 -21.39
N LYS A 321 10.94 14.95 -22.26
CA LYS A 321 10.43 13.75 -22.93
C LYS A 321 11.19 13.31 -24.17
N ILE A 322 12.26 14.02 -24.55
CA ILE A 322 13.04 13.74 -25.76
C ILE A 322 13.88 12.44 -25.65
N CYS A 323 14.22 12.02 -24.43
CA CYS A 323 15.13 10.89 -24.17
C CYS A 323 14.49 9.77 -23.32
N PRO A 324 13.38 9.15 -23.75
CA PRO A 324 12.80 8.03 -23.02
C PRO A 324 13.69 6.79 -23.08
N VAL A 325 13.78 6.06 -21.96
CA VAL A 325 14.60 4.84 -21.83
C VAL A 325 13.77 3.72 -21.23
N ASN A 326 13.98 2.50 -21.73
CA ASN A 326 13.45 1.28 -21.13
C ASN A 326 14.56 0.51 -20.44
N ARG A 327 14.19 -0.23 -19.39
CA ARG A 327 15.13 -1.07 -18.64
C ARG A 327 14.52 -2.43 -18.36
N THR A 328 15.38 -3.43 -18.30
CA THR A 328 15.03 -4.79 -17.91
C THR A 328 16.06 -5.34 -16.92
N THR A 329 15.60 -6.28 -16.12
CA THR A 329 16.35 -6.92 -15.04
C THR A 329 16.42 -8.43 -15.29
N ASP A 330 17.60 -9.00 -15.11
CA ASP A 330 17.85 -10.42 -15.28
C ASP A 330 17.99 -11.09 -13.90
N LEU A 331 16.87 -11.56 -13.34
CA LEU A 331 16.82 -12.14 -11.99
C LEU A 331 17.62 -13.45 -11.83
N GLU A 332 17.76 -14.21 -12.92
CA GLU A 332 18.55 -15.45 -12.92
C GLU A 332 20.03 -15.17 -12.69
N VAL A 333 20.56 -14.13 -13.34
CA VAL A 333 21.96 -13.70 -13.17
C VAL A 333 22.21 -13.18 -11.76
N LEU A 334 21.24 -12.45 -11.18
CA LEU A 334 21.33 -12.02 -9.78
C LEU A 334 21.42 -13.25 -8.84
N ARG A 335 20.57 -14.25 -9.06
CA ARG A 335 20.56 -15.47 -8.25
C ARG A 335 21.86 -16.26 -8.41
N GLU A 336 22.38 -16.40 -9.63
CA GLU A 336 23.67 -17.05 -9.92
C GLU A 336 24.83 -16.36 -9.21
N LYS A 337 24.83 -15.02 -9.17
CA LYS A 337 25.93 -14.24 -8.60
C LYS A 337 25.89 -14.16 -7.07
N PHE A 338 24.71 -14.07 -6.46
CA PHE A 338 24.58 -13.78 -5.03
C PHE A 338 24.06 -14.93 -4.17
N ASP A 339 23.21 -15.82 -4.72
CA ASP A 339 22.49 -16.82 -3.93
C ASP A 339 22.97 -18.26 -4.19
N LEU A 340 23.48 -18.56 -5.39
CA LEU A 340 23.89 -19.92 -5.75
C LEU A 340 25.28 -20.28 -5.19
N PRO A 341 25.50 -21.56 -4.84
CA PRO A 341 26.84 -22.05 -4.52
C PRO A 341 27.77 -21.87 -5.73
N SER A 342 28.94 -21.30 -5.47
CA SER A 342 29.99 -21.06 -6.47
C SER A 342 31.35 -21.32 -5.83
N PRO A 343 32.47 -21.38 -6.59
CA PRO A 343 33.80 -21.50 -6.00
C PRO A 343 34.10 -20.39 -4.97
N SER A 344 33.53 -19.19 -5.15
CA SER A 344 33.60 -18.07 -4.20
C SER A 344 32.50 -18.09 -3.12
N ASN A 345 31.53 -19.00 -3.20
CA ASN A 345 30.43 -19.19 -2.25
C ASN A 345 30.18 -20.70 -1.96
N PRO A 346 31.08 -21.38 -1.24
CA PRO A 346 30.92 -22.81 -0.96
C PRO A 346 29.71 -23.13 -0.07
N THR A 347 29.22 -22.16 0.71
CA THR A 347 28.10 -22.34 1.65
C THR A 347 26.74 -22.11 1.03
N GLY A 348 26.66 -21.58 -0.21
CA GLY A 348 25.38 -21.26 -0.87
C GLY A 348 24.55 -20.20 -0.15
N ARG A 349 25.18 -19.36 0.69
CA ARG A 349 24.50 -18.30 1.45
C ARG A 349 24.39 -17.03 0.62
N SER A 350 23.30 -16.31 0.79
CA SER A 350 23.09 -15.07 0.05
C SER A 350 24.07 -14.00 0.48
N ASP A 351 24.78 -13.40 -0.48
CA ASP A 351 25.62 -12.22 -0.27
C ASP A 351 24.84 -10.93 -0.59
N LEU A 352 23.51 -10.97 -0.60
CA LEU A 352 22.66 -9.80 -0.80
C LEU A 352 22.64 -8.86 0.43
N PRO A 353 22.50 -7.54 0.20
CA PRO A 353 22.44 -6.55 1.27
C PRO A 353 21.13 -6.60 2.07
N GLY A 354 21.18 -6.11 3.31
CA GLY A 354 19.98 -5.93 4.13
C GLY A 354 19.05 -4.85 3.56
N ILE A 355 17.74 -5.07 3.69
CA ILE A 355 16.68 -4.14 3.31
C ILE A 355 15.67 -3.95 4.45
N ASP A 356 15.42 -2.68 4.78
CA ASP A 356 14.41 -2.30 5.77
C ASP A 356 13.16 -1.80 5.04
N LEU A 357 12.00 -2.37 5.34
CA LEU A 357 10.71 -1.95 4.79
C LEU A 357 9.95 -1.10 5.79
N PHE A 358 9.59 0.12 5.40
CA PHE A 358 8.89 1.08 6.25
C PHE A 358 7.44 1.19 5.82
N VAL A 359 6.53 1.00 6.78
CA VAL A 359 5.09 1.24 6.63
C VAL A 359 4.70 2.31 7.64
N SER A 360 4.16 3.44 7.17
CA SER A 360 3.63 4.49 8.04
C SER A 360 2.11 4.50 8.03
N THR A 361 1.49 4.53 9.21
CA THR A 361 0.05 4.76 9.38
C THR A 361 -0.20 5.98 10.25
N ALA A 362 -1.24 6.74 9.92
CA ALA A 362 -1.57 7.99 10.60
C ALA A 362 -2.50 7.78 11.80
N ASP A 363 -3.59 7.01 11.62
CA ASP A 363 -4.66 6.86 12.61
C ASP A 363 -5.57 5.68 12.22
N PRO A 364 -5.89 4.74 13.13
CA PRO A 364 -6.77 3.60 12.81
C PRO A 364 -8.19 3.98 12.38
N GLU A 365 -8.67 5.19 12.72
CA GLU A 365 -9.99 5.67 12.28
C GLU A 365 -10.02 6.06 10.80
N LYS A 366 -8.89 6.56 10.27
CA LYS A 366 -8.78 7.01 8.87
C LYS A 366 -8.25 5.91 7.97
N GLU A 367 -7.41 5.04 8.52
CA GLU A 367 -6.73 3.96 7.84
C GLU A 367 -7.04 2.66 8.60
N PRO A 368 -7.97 1.83 8.10
CA PRO A 368 -8.38 0.63 8.80
C PRO A 368 -7.19 -0.28 9.14
N PRO A 369 -7.05 -0.74 10.40
CA PRO A 369 -5.94 -1.60 10.82
C PRO A 369 -5.80 -2.87 10.00
N LEU A 370 -6.92 -3.40 9.48
CA LEU A 370 -6.93 -4.57 8.60
C LEU A 370 -6.14 -4.34 7.31
N THR A 371 -6.26 -3.16 6.69
CA THR A 371 -5.51 -2.81 5.49
C THR A 371 -4.01 -2.77 5.77
N THR A 372 -3.62 -2.13 6.88
CA THR A 372 -2.23 -2.08 7.34
C THR A 372 -1.67 -3.48 7.63
N ALA A 373 -2.46 -4.33 8.30
CA ALA A 373 -2.08 -5.71 8.59
C ALA A 373 -1.83 -6.53 7.32
N ASN A 374 -2.73 -6.41 6.32
CA ASN A 374 -2.58 -7.10 5.03
C ASN A 374 -1.35 -6.62 4.25
N THR A 375 -1.02 -5.33 4.34
CA THR A 375 0.22 -4.78 3.76
C THR A 375 1.45 -5.38 4.43
N ILE A 376 1.49 -5.49 5.77
CA ILE A 376 2.60 -6.09 6.50
C ILE A 376 2.73 -7.59 6.19
N LEU A 377 1.62 -8.33 6.14
CA LEU A 377 1.62 -9.74 5.73
C LEU A 377 2.20 -9.93 4.33
N SER A 378 1.96 -8.98 3.42
CA SER A 378 2.56 -9.00 2.07
C SER A 378 4.07 -8.77 2.08
N ILE A 379 4.56 -7.92 3.00
CA ILE A 379 5.98 -7.61 3.19
C ILE A 379 6.72 -8.82 3.77
N LEU A 380 6.17 -9.43 4.83
CA LEU A 380 6.78 -10.59 5.49
C LEU A 380 6.87 -11.82 4.57
N ALA A 381 6.03 -11.89 3.54
CA ALA A 381 5.96 -12.98 2.56
C ALA A 381 6.75 -12.71 1.26
N VAL A 382 7.63 -11.71 1.22
CA VAL A 382 8.44 -11.38 0.04
C VAL A 382 9.48 -12.45 -0.29
N ASP A 383 9.84 -12.60 -1.57
CA ASP A 383 10.92 -13.50 -2.00
C ASP A 383 12.28 -12.79 -1.87
N TYR A 384 12.84 -12.83 -0.67
CA TYR A 384 14.17 -12.33 -0.34
C TYR A 384 14.75 -13.17 0.84
N PRO A 385 16.08 -13.23 1.04
CA PRO A 385 16.64 -13.91 2.20
C PRO A 385 16.08 -13.36 3.51
N VAL A 386 15.52 -14.24 4.36
CA VAL A 386 14.71 -13.86 5.52
C VAL A 386 15.53 -13.03 6.52
N GLU A 387 16.79 -13.39 6.71
CA GLU A 387 17.74 -12.70 7.58
C GLU A 387 18.16 -11.30 7.11
N LYS A 388 17.86 -10.95 5.85
CA LYS A 388 18.16 -9.65 5.26
C LYS A 388 16.95 -8.71 5.22
N VAL A 389 15.76 -9.19 5.58
CA VAL A 389 14.53 -8.39 5.57
C VAL A 389 14.15 -7.99 7.00
N ALA A 390 13.88 -6.71 7.19
CA ALA A 390 13.25 -6.20 8.40
C ALA A 390 12.06 -5.31 8.04
N CYS A 391 10.93 -5.49 8.71
CA CYS A 391 9.73 -4.68 8.54
C CYS A 391 9.56 -3.75 9.75
N TYR A 392 9.35 -2.47 9.50
CA TYR A 392 9.10 -1.45 10.50
C TYR A 392 7.75 -0.80 10.25
N THR A 393 6.89 -0.82 11.26
CA THR A 393 5.59 -0.16 11.22
C THR A 393 5.63 1.06 12.14
N SER A 394 5.47 2.25 11.56
CA SER A 394 5.32 3.50 12.31
C SER A 394 3.85 3.84 12.47
N ASP A 395 3.39 3.93 13.72
CA ASP A 395 2.05 4.40 14.07
C ASP A 395 2.13 5.84 14.60
N ASP A 396 1.69 6.80 13.79
CA ASP A 396 1.65 8.21 14.21
C ASP A 396 0.45 8.51 15.13
N GLY A 397 -0.55 7.63 15.21
CA GLY A 397 -1.70 7.78 16.12
C GLY A 397 -1.39 7.29 17.54
N GLY A 398 -0.38 6.43 17.69
CA GLY A 398 -0.01 5.81 18.97
C GLY A 398 -1.17 5.05 19.62
N ALA A 399 -2.03 4.41 18.81
CA ALA A 399 -3.28 3.82 19.27
C ALA A 399 -3.11 2.35 19.61
N LEU A 400 -3.67 1.91 20.75
CA LEU A 400 -3.64 0.51 21.18
C LEU A 400 -4.26 -0.43 20.13
N LEU A 401 -5.29 0.03 19.42
CA LEU A 401 -5.94 -0.74 18.36
C LEU A 401 -4.97 -1.15 17.24
N THR A 402 -4.11 -0.24 16.79
CA THR A 402 -3.10 -0.53 15.78
C THR A 402 -2.10 -1.56 16.33
N PHE A 403 -1.61 -1.35 17.57
CA PHE A 403 -0.66 -2.24 18.23
C PHE A 403 -1.17 -3.68 18.32
N GLU A 404 -2.39 -3.89 18.85
CA GLU A 404 -2.98 -5.24 18.96
C GLU A 404 -3.28 -5.85 17.58
N ALA A 405 -3.70 -5.05 16.61
CA ALA A 405 -3.91 -5.53 15.24
C ALA A 405 -2.59 -6.02 14.60
N MET A 406 -1.47 -5.35 14.87
CA MET A 406 -0.16 -5.78 14.36
C MET A 406 0.33 -7.06 15.07
N ALA A 407 0.03 -7.22 16.36
CA ALA A 407 0.34 -8.45 17.10
C ALA A 407 -0.46 -9.65 16.56
N GLU A 408 -1.75 -9.49 16.27
CA GLU A 408 -2.57 -10.50 15.60
C GLU A 408 -2.04 -10.82 14.19
N ALA A 409 -1.59 -9.81 13.44
CA ALA A 409 -0.98 -10.01 12.12
C ALA A 409 0.34 -10.80 12.21
N ALA A 410 1.16 -10.52 13.22
CA ALA A 410 2.39 -11.27 13.48
C ALA A 410 2.12 -12.76 13.77
N SER A 411 1.08 -13.05 14.57
CA SER A 411 0.63 -14.43 14.83
C SER A 411 0.11 -15.12 13.56
N PHE A 412 -0.69 -14.43 12.74
CA PHE A 412 -1.17 -15.00 11.48
C PHE A 412 -0.04 -15.21 10.44
N ALA A 413 1.04 -14.42 10.51
CA ALA A 413 2.19 -14.56 9.62
C ALA A 413 2.86 -15.94 9.72
N ASP A 414 2.87 -16.57 10.89
CA ASP A 414 3.42 -17.93 11.11
C ASP A 414 2.73 -18.99 10.24
N LEU A 415 1.47 -18.76 9.86
CA LEU A 415 0.71 -19.62 8.95
C LEU A 415 0.82 -19.13 7.49
N TRP A 416 0.63 -17.82 7.28
CA TRP A 416 0.53 -17.22 5.95
C TRP A 416 1.85 -17.26 5.18
N VAL A 417 2.97 -16.92 5.82
CA VAL A 417 4.28 -16.82 5.16
C VAL A 417 4.78 -18.18 4.66
N PRO A 418 4.77 -19.26 5.47
CA PRO A 418 5.14 -20.59 4.97
C PRO A 418 4.20 -21.10 3.89
N PHE A 419 2.88 -20.87 4.01
CA PHE A 419 1.92 -21.20 2.96
C PHE A 419 2.23 -20.48 1.63
N CYS A 420 2.54 -19.19 1.72
CA CYS A 420 2.97 -18.35 0.61
C CYS A 420 4.22 -18.92 -0.09
N ARG A 421 5.24 -19.30 0.68
CA ARG A 421 6.50 -19.86 0.14
C ARG A 421 6.28 -21.25 -0.46
N LYS A 422 5.54 -22.13 0.22
CA LYS A 422 5.24 -23.51 -0.19
C LYS A 422 4.57 -23.59 -1.57
N HIS A 423 3.62 -22.70 -1.81
CA HIS A 423 2.72 -22.75 -2.97
C HIS A 423 2.95 -21.63 -3.98
N ASN A 424 3.98 -20.79 -3.79
CA ASN A 424 4.28 -19.64 -4.65
C ASN A 424 3.03 -18.78 -4.93
N ILE A 425 2.39 -18.31 -3.85
CA ILE A 425 1.15 -17.52 -3.92
C ILE A 425 1.44 -16.10 -4.38
N GLU A 426 0.62 -15.59 -5.31
CA GLU A 426 0.65 -14.19 -5.74
C GLU A 426 -0.80 -13.72 -6.00
N PRO A 427 -1.19 -12.50 -5.57
CA PRO A 427 -0.44 -11.54 -4.75
C PRO A 427 -0.15 -12.06 -3.33
N ARG A 428 0.79 -11.41 -2.62
CA ARG A 428 1.17 -11.76 -1.24
C ARG A 428 0.24 -11.18 -0.18
N ASN A 429 -0.62 -10.23 -0.57
CA ASN A 429 -1.69 -9.71 0.27
C ASN A 429 -2.85 -10.74 0.30
N PRO A 430 -3.23 -11.26 1.49
CA PRO A 430 -4.24 -12.32 1.59
C PRO A 430 -5.64 -11.84 1.19
N ASP A 431 -6.03 -10.60 1.52
CA ASP A 431 -7.33 -10.04 1.13
C ASP A 431 -7.46 -9.97 -0.38
N ALA A 432 -6.47 -9.37 -1.04
CA ALA A 432 -6.42 -9.29 -2.49
C ALA A 432 -6.42 -10.69 -3.12
N TYR A 433 -5.61 -11.62 -2.59
CA TYR A 433 -5.51 -12.99 -3.12
C TYR A 433 -6.84 -13.77 -3.03
N PHE A 434 -7.53 -13.72 -1.89
CA PHE A 434 -8.79 -14.45 -1.72
C PHE A 434 -9.97 -13.81 -2.45
N ASN A 435 -9.90 -12.51 -2.74
CA ASN A 435 -10.89 -11.77 -3.52
C ASN A 435 -10.67 -11.83 -5.05
N LEU A 436 -9.56 -12.42 -5.52
CA LEU A 436 -9.35 -12.63 -6.95
C LEU A 436 -10.45 -13.52 -7.56
N LYS A 437 -11.14 -13.02 -8.58
CA LYS A 437 -12.15 -13.77 -9.36
C LYS A 437 -11.55 -14.75 -10.38
N ILE A 438 -10.25 -15.04 -10.28
CA ILE A 438 -9.52 -15.94 -11.17
C ILE A 438 -9.50 -17.33 -10.55
N ASP A 439 -9.48 -18.38 -11.37
CA ASP A 439 -9.31 -19.76 -10.89
C ASP A 439 -8.01 -19.90 -10.08
N PRO A 440 -8.09 -20.18 -8.76
CA PRO A 440 -6.94 -20.24 -7.88
C PRO A 440 -6.08 -21.49 -8.09
N THR A 441 -6.58 -22.51 -8.79
CA THR A 441 -5.88 -23.78 -9.03
C THR A 441 -5.00 -23.74 -10.29
N LYS A 442 -5.14 -22.69 -11.11
CA LYS A 442 -4.38 -22.51 -12.33
C LYS A 442 -2.88 -22.43 -12.03
N ASN A 443 -2.08 -23.23 -12.75
CA ASN A 443 -0.62 -23.33 -12.60
C ASN A 443 -0.13 -23.80 -11.22
N LYS A 444 -0.95 -24.54 -10.46
CA LYS A 444 -0.55 -25.18 -9.21
C LYS A 444 -0.41 -26.69 -9.42
N SER A 445 0.75 -27.25 -9.05
CA SER A 445 1.06 -28.67 -9.25
C SER A 445 1.00 -29.52 -7.98
N ARG A 446 1.04 -28.91 -6.78
CA ARG A 446 1.02 -29.65 -5.51
C ARG A 446 -0.39 -30.17 -5.18
N SER A 447 -0.50 -31.42 -4.77
CA SER A 447 -1.78 -32.10 -4.51
C SER A 447 -2.47 -31.64 -3.22
N ASP A 448 -1.69 -31.19 -2.24
CA ASP A 448 -2.14 -30.66 -0.95
C ASP A 448 -2.69 -29.22 -1.03
N PHE A 449 -2.43 -28.51 -2.13
CA PHE A 449 -2.79 -27.10 -2.30
C PHE A 449 -4.26 -26.78 -2.01
N VAL A 450 -5.20 -27.60 -2.49
CA VAL A 450 -6.63 -27.35 -2.30
C VAL A 450 -7.04 -27.46 -0.83
N LYS A 451 -6.46 -28.43 -0.10
CA LYS A 451 -6.70 -28.63 1.33
C LYS A 451 -6.11 -27.47 2.13
N ASP A 452 -4.84 -27.16 1.88
CA ASP A 452 -4.11 -26.07 2.55
C ASP A 452 -4.81 -24.73 2.32
N ARG A 453 -5.16 -24.40 1.06
CA ARG A 453 -5.85 -23.16 0.72
C ARG A 453 -7.20 -23.01 1.41
N ARG A 454 -8.00 -24.07 1.47
CA ARG A 454 -9.30 -24.03 2.18
C ARG A 454 -9.11 -23.78 3.67
N ARG A 455 -8.08 -24.37 4.28
CA ARG A 455 -7.78 -24.14 5.70
C ARG A 455 -7.31 -22.71 5.93
N VAL A 456 -6.30 -22.25 5.20
CA VAL A 456 -5.75 -20.89 5.35
C VAL A 456 -6.82 -19.82 5.07
N ARG A 457 -7.76 -20.06 4.14
CA ARG A 457 -8.90 -19.16 3.94
C ARG A 457 -9.77 -19.03 5.19
N ARG A 458 -10.10 -20.14 5.87
CA ARG A 458 -10.91 -20.08 7.11
C ARG A 458 -10.16 -19.34 8.21
N GLU A 459 -8.88 -19.63 8.40
CA GLU A 459 -8.02 -18.94 9.38
C GLU A 459 -7.91 -17.45 9.08
N TYR A 460 -7.87 -17.07 7.80
CA TYR A 460 -7.89 -15.67 7.37
C TYR A 460 -9.24 -15.00 7.64
N ASP A 461 -10.36 -15.68 7.37
CA ASP A 461 -11.69 -15.16 7.66
C ASP A 461 -11.88 -14.97 9.18
N GLU A 462 -11.40 -15.91 10.00
CA GLU A 462 -11.37 -15.79 11.47
C GLU A 462 -10.45 -14.65 11.92
N PHE A 463 -9.28 -14.49 11.30
CA PHE A 463 -8.38 -13.36 11.54
C PHE A 463 -9.08 -12.01 11.24
N LYS A 464 -9.81 -11.89 10.12
CA LYS A 464 -10.60 -10.69 9.81
C LYS A 464 -11.64 -10.39 10.89
N VAL A 465 -12.34 -11.41 11.38
CA VAL A 465 -13.32 -11.27 12.46
C VAL A 465 -12.64 -10.82 13.76
N ARG A 466 -11.48 -11.37 14.11
CA ARG A 466 -10.71 -10.94 15.30
C ARG A 466 -10.32 -9.47 15.20
N ILE A 467 -9.72 -9.05 14.09
CA ILE A 467 -9.32 -7.66 13.86
C ILE A 467 -10.53 -6.70 13.93
N ASN A 468 -11.64 -7.04 13.27
CA ASN A 468 -12.85 -6.22 13.30
C ASN A 468 -13.51 -6.17 14.69
N GLY A 469 -13.30 -7.19 15.52
CA GLY A 469 -13.77 -7.24 16.91
C GLY A 469 -12.87 -6.52 17.92
N LEU A 470 -11.62 -6.17 17.57
CA LEU A 470 -10.67 -5.50 18.46
C LEU A 470 -11.17 -4.17 19.04
N PRO A 471 -11.80 -3.25 18.26
CA PRO A 471 -12.28 -1.97 18.81
C PRO A 471 -13.28 -2.18 19.96
N ASP A 472 -14.20 -3.12 19.80
CA ASP A 472 -15.18 -3.46 20.83
C ASP A 472 -14.55 -4.19 22.01
N SER A 473 -13.61 -5.09 21.76
CA SER A 473 -12.87 -5.83 22.79
C SER A 473 -12.07 -4.87 23.69
N ILE A 474 -11.29 -3.96 23.10
CA ILE A 474 -10.50 -2.94 23.82
C ILE A 474 -11.41 -2.04 24.65
N ARG A 475 -12.54 -1.60 24.08
CA ARG A 475 -13.52 -0.77 24.79
C ARG A 475 -14.08 -1.48 26.02
N ARG A 476 -14.64 -2.69 25.85
CA ARG A 476 -15.24 -3.46 26.97
C ARG A 476 -14.22 -3.78 28.05
N ARG A 477 -13.00 -4.17 27.65
CA ARG A 477 -11.89 -4.43 28.58
C ARG A 477 -11.53 -3.18 29.37
N SER A 478 -11.34 -2.05 28.70
CA SER A 478 -11.00 -0.79 29.35
C SER A 478 -12.12 -0.33 30.29
N GLU A 479 -13.38 -0.47 29.90
CA GLU A 479 -14.54 -0.18 30.77
C GLU A 479 -14.57 -1.08 32.01
N ALA A 480 -14.28 -2.38 31.87
CA ALA A 480 -14.24 -3.31 32.99
C ALA A 480 -13.11 -3.00 33.98
N PHE A 481 -11.91 -2.68 33.50
CA PHE A 481 -10.78 -2.30 34.36
C PHE A 481 -11.01 -0.94 35.03
N ASN A 482 -11.50 0.06 34.29
CA ASN A 482 -11.86 1.35 34.85
C ASN A 482 -12.94 1.19 35.93
N ALA A 483 -14.00 0.39 35.69
CA ALA A 483 -15.02 0.13 36.70
C ALA A 483 -14.46 -0.57 37.95
N ARG A 484 -13.49 -1.49 37.78
CA ARG A 484 -12.80 -2.14 38.90
C ARG A 484 -11.98 -1.13 39.72
N GLU A 485 -11.32 -0.19 39.06
CA GLU A 485 -10.57 0.89 39.73
C GLU A 485 -11.50 1.88 40.44
N GLU A 486 -12.60 2.26 39.80
CA GLU A 486 -13.67 3.07 40.41
C GLU A 486 -14.22 2.43 41.68
N MET A 487 -14.50 1.11 41.66
CA MET A 487 -14.96 0.39 42.85
C MET A 487 -13.89 0.34 43.95
N LYS A 488 -12.61 0.14 43.60
CA LYS A 488 -11.51 0.14 44.58
C LYS A 488 -11.36 1.50 45.26
N MET A 489 -11.42 2.57 44.48
CA MET A 489 -11.31 3.95 44.99
C MET A 489 -12.53 4.34 45.81
N LEU A 490 -13.75 3.96 45.40
CA LEU A 490 -14.96 4.19 46.18
C LEU A 490 -14.92 3.45 47.52
N LYS A 491 -14.39 2.22 47.52
CA LYS A 491 -14.16 1.44 48.75
C LYS A 491 -13.13 2.14 49.65
N HIS A 492 -12.03 2.61 49.10
CA HIS A 492 -11.01 3.37 49.85
C HIS A 492 -11.58 4.68 50.43
N LEU A 493 -12.33 5.46 49.64
CA LEU A 493 -12.99 6.69 50.10
C LEU A 493 -13.94 6.42 51.26
N ARG A 494 -14.74 5.34 51.15
CA ARG A 494 -15.64 4.88 52.20
C ARG A 494 -14.89 4.45 53.48
N GLU A 495 -13.71 3.85 53.34
CA GLU A 495 -12.85 3.47 54.46
C GLU A 495 -12.17 4.69 55.12
N THR A 496 -11.84 5.73 54.34
CA THR A 496 -11.23 6.98 54.85
C THR A 496 -12.21 8.02 55.41
N GLY A 497 -13.52 7.77 55.34
CA GLY A 497 -14.55 8.66 55.92
C GLY A 497 -14.79 9.97 55.13
N ALA A 498 -14.42 10.02 53.86
CA ALA A 498 -14.66 11.17 52.99
C ALA A 498 -16.15 11.26 52.54
N ASP A 499 -16.59 12.46 52.15
CA ASP A 499 -18.00 12.77 51.87
C ASP A 499 -18.56 11.92 50.69
N PRO A 500 -19.64 11.13 50.88
CA PRO A 500 -20.15 10.20 49.85
C PRO A 500 -20.72 10.86 48.59
N MET A 501 -20.92 12.19 48.59
CA MET A 501 -21.50 12.94 47.48
C MET A 501 -20.47 13.37 46.41
N GLU A 502 -19.17 13.28 46.70
CA GLU A 502 -18.12 13.64 45.74
C GLU A 502 -17.73 12.41 44.92
N LYS A 503 -18.27 12.28 43.71
CA LYS A 503 -17.85 11.22 42.78
C LYS A 503 -16.38 11.43 42.43
N PRO A 504 -15.48 10.45 42.66
CA PRO A 504 -14.09 10.60 42.28
C PRO A 504 -13.99 10.78 40.76
N LYS A 505 -13.32 11.85 40.32
CA LYS A 505 -12.99 12.06 38.90
C LYS A 505 -11.87 11.10 38.53
N ILE A 506 -12.22 9.84 38.28
CA ILE A 506 -11.25 8.85 37.80
C ILE A 506 -11.10 9.04 36.30
N GLN A 507 -9.85 9.16 35.90
CA GLN A 507 -9.50 9.31 34.50
C GLN A 507 -9.66 7.96 33.82
N LYS A 508 -10.47 7.91 32.76
CA LYS A 508 -10.75 6.65 32.06
C LYS A 508 -9.53 6.25 31.23
N ALA A 509 -8.71 5.36 31.78
CA ALA A 509 -7.54 4.82 31.12
C ALA A 509 -7.91 3.84 29.99
N THR A 510 -7.00 3.70 29.02
CA THR A 510 -7.05 2.60 28.04
C THR A 510 -6.15 1.48 28.52
N TRP A 511 -6.71 0.27 28.65
CA TRP A 511 -6.04 -0.84 29.32
C TRP A 511 -5.54 -1.89 28.34
N MET A 512 -4.29 -2.29 28.52
CA MET A 512 -3.69 -3.43 27.85
C MET A 512 -4.21 -4.75 28.43
N ALA A 513 -3.96 -5.86 27.73
CA ALA A 513 -4.49 -7.18 28.10
C ALA A 513 -3.80 -7.77 29.35
N ASP A 514 -2.56 -7.37 29.62
CA ASP A 514 -1.80 -7.65 30.84
C ASP A 514 -2.30 -6.86 32.07
N GLY A 515 -3.25 -5.94 31.88
CA GLY A 515 -3.76 -5.08 32.93
C GLY A 515 -2.85 -3.89 33.25
N THR A 516 -1.95 -3.49 32.35
CA THR A 516 -1.21 -2.22 32.44
C THR A 516 -1.90 -1.10 31.65
N HIS A 517 -1.57 0.16 31.96
CA HIS A 517 -2.05 1.31 31.18
C HIS A 517 -1.30 1.39 29.86
N TRP A 518 -2.02 1.66 28.77
CA TRP A 518 -1.38 1.91 27.48
C TRP A 518 -0.56 3.21 27.54
N PRO A 519 0.74 3.19 27.22
CA PRO A 519 1.59 4.38 27.27
C PRO A 519 1.30 5.39 26.14
N GLY A 520 0.63 4.97 25.07
CA GLY A 520 0.28 5.82 23.94
C GLY A 520 -1.02 6.59 24.15
N THR A 521 -1.73 6.84 23.04
CA THR A 521 -2.99 7.59 23.00
C THR A 521 -4.14 6.77 23.60
N TRP A 522 -4.88 7.39 24.52
CA TRP A 522 -6.10 6.79 25.08
C TRP A 522 -7.35 7.12 24.26
N ALA A 523 -8.37 6.26 24.35
CA ALA A 523 -9.67 6.49 23.71
C ALA A 523 -10.33 7.80 24.19
N VAL A 524 -10.17 8.13 25.47
CA VAL A 524 -10.47 9.45 26.02
C VAL A 524 -9.13 10.12 26.32
N GLY A 525 -8.69 10.99 25.41
CA GLY A 525 -7.37 11.63 25.48
C GLY A 525 -7.21 12.50 26.73
N THR A 526 -6.04 12.41 27.35
CA THR A 526 -5.68 13.11 28.59
C THR A 526 -4.27 13.70 28.48
N SER A 527 -3.82 14.46 29.48
CA SER A 527 -2.42 14.90 29.57
C SER A 527 -1.51 13.67 29.56
N GLU A 528 -0.44 13.69 28.75
CA GLU A 528 0.49 12.58 28.50
C GLU A 528 -0.07 11.35 27.75
N HIS A 529 -1.36 11.34 27.39
CA HIS A 529 -1.99 10.24 26.64
C HIS A 529 -2.97 10.74 25.55
N SER A 530 -2.59 11.79 24.83
CA SER A 530 -3.34 12.33 23.70
C SER A 530 -2.57 12.16 22.37
N LYS A 531 -3.25 12.31 21.22
CA LYS A 531 -2.63 12.16 19.88
C LYS A 531 -1.41 13.09 19.63
N GLY A 532 -1.24 14.15 20.42
CA GLY A 532 -0.10 15.08 20.35
C GLY A 532 0.76 15.10 21.62
N ASP A 533 0.49 14.23 22.59
CA ASP A 533 1.21 14.14 23.86
C ASP A 533 1.18 12.68 24.35
N HIS A 534 2.21 11.91 24.01
CA HIS A 534 2.39 10.53 24.47
C HIS A 534 3.86 10.11 24.39
N ALA A 535 4.24 9.13 25.21
CA ALA A 535 5.60 8.58 25.21
C ALA A 535 5.94 7.85 23.90
N GLY A 536 7.24 7.73 23.61
CA GLY A 536 7.72 6.87 22.54
C GLY A 536 7.57 5.40 22.92
N ILE A 537 7.14 4.56 21.97
CA ILE A 537 6.89 3.14 22.14
C ILE A 537 7.66 2.38 21.05
N LEU A 538 8.42 1.36 21.45
CA LEU A 538 9.07 0.46 20.52
C LEU A 538 8.90 -0.98 21.00
N GLN A 539 8.40 -1.84 20.09
CA GLN A 539 8.23 -3.27 20.33
C GLN A 539 8.80 -4.07 19.16
N VAL A 540 9.68 -5.03 19.47
CA VAL A 540 10.07 -6.07 18.50
C VAL A 540 9.03 -7.19 18.57
N MET A 541 8.08 -7.20 17.62
CA MET A 541 6.99 -8.17 17.57
C MET A 541 7.43 -9.53 17.04
N LEU A 542 8.24 -9.53 15.97
CA LEU A 542 8.91 -10.72 15.44
C LEU A 542 10.41 -10.51 15.55
N LYS A 543 11.09 -11.50 16.14
CA LYS A 543 12.53 -11.46 16.36
C LYS A 543 13.31 -11.53 15.05
N PRO A 544 14.58 -11.09 15.05
CA PRO A 544 15.51 -11.47 14.00
C PRO A 544 15.49 -13.00 13.79
N PRO A 545 15.37 -13.48 12.55
CA PRO A 545 15.37 -14.91 12.27
C PRO A 545 16.74 -15.52 12.61
N SER A 546 16.74 -16.80 12.98
CA SER A 546 17.97 -17.56 13.15
C SER A 546 18.82 -17.56 11.89
N HIS A 547 20.13 -17.69 12.05
CA HIS A 547 21.05 -17.72 10.91
C HIS A 547 20.75 -18.87 9.93
N ASP A 548 20.48 -20.08 10.44
CA ASP A 548 20.25 -21.26 9.60
C ASP A 548 18.74 -21.47 9.33
N PRO A 549 18.37 -21.95 8.11
CA PRO A 549 16.99 -22.27 7.76
C PRO A 549 16.36 -23.27 8.73
N LEU A 550 15.14 -22.98 9.16
CA LEU A 550 14.36 -23.86 10.02
C LEU A 550 13.24 -24.47 9.17
N THR A 551 13.18 -25.80 9.11
CA THR A 551 12.07 -26.51 8.49
C THR A 551 10.99 -26.82 9.52
N GLY A 552 9.73 -26.93 9.08
CA GLY A 552 8.63 -27.26 9.98
C GLY A 552 8.68 -28.73 10.44
N ASN A 553 8.37 -28.99 11.71
CA ASN A 553 8.19 -30.35 12.20
C ASN A 553 6.82 -30.89 11.74
N GLY A 554 6.80 -32.08 11.13
CA GLY A 554 5.60 -32.70 10.56
C GLY A 554 4.62 -33.30 11.57
N GLU A 555 4.99 -33.38 12.86
CA GLU A 555 4.21 -34.11 13.88
C GLU A 555 3.16 -33.25 14.61
N ASP A 556 3.30 -31.92 14.60
CA ASP A 556 2.47 -31.00 15.41
C ASP A 556 1.69 -29.94 14.62
N LYS A 557 1.82 -29.90 13.28
CA LYS A 557 1.17 -28.86 12.45
C LYS A 557 0.09 -29.44 11.55
N LEU A 558 -1.06 -28.76 11.54
CA LEU A 558 -2.24 -29.10 10.71
C LEU A 558 -1.96 -29.01 9.19
N ILE A 559 -0.92 -28.28 8.81
CA ILE A 559 -0.38 -28.16 7.44
C ILE A 559 1.08 -28.60 7.48
N ASP A 560 1.46 -29.42 6.51
CA ASP A 560 2.83 -29.91 6.38
C ASP A 560 3.75 -28.80 5.81
N PHE A 561 4.73 -28.38 6.62
CA PHE A 561 5.76 -27.40 6.27
C PHE A 561 7.19 -27.98 6.33
N THR A 562 7.33 -29.31 6.23
CA THR A 562 8.64 -30.01 6.31
C THR A 562 9.64 -29.56 5.23
N ASP A 563 9.16 -29.21 4.03
CA ASP A 563 10.03 -28.79 2.92
C ASP A 563 10.27 -27.26 2.84
N VAL A 564 9.79 -26.47 3.81
CA VAL A 564 9.71 -25.01 3.69
C VAL A 564 10.38 -24.32 4.87
N ASP A 565 11.13 -23.26 4.58
CA ASP A 565 11.67 -22.37 5.61
C ASP A 565 10.53 -21.64 6.33
N ILE A 566 10.35 -21.94 7.62
CA ILE A 566 9.31 -21.37 8.46
C ILE A 566 9.73 -20.06 9.15
N ARG A 567 10.98 -19.61 8.98
CA ARG A 567 11.48 -18.37 9.63
C ARG A 567 10.72 -17.14 9.12
N LEU A 568 10.43 -16.22 10.02
CA LEU A 568 9.81 -14.93 9.68
C LEU A 568 10.84 -13.80 9.71
N PRO A 569 10.70 -12.78 8.83
CA PRO A 569 11.47 -11.55 8.95
C PRO A 569 11.19 -10.82 10.27
N MET A 570 12.14 -10.01 10.72
CA MET A 570 11.96 -9.17 11.90
C MET A 570 10.82 -8.16 11.66
N LEU A 571 9.94 -7.98 12.65
CA LEU A 571 8.86 -7.00 12.63
C LEU A 571 8.96 -6.10 13.86
N VAL A 572 9.08 -4.80 13.65
CA VAL A 572 9.21 -3.80 14.72
C VAL A 572 8.07 -2.80 14.62
N TYR A 573 7.32 -2.64 15.70
CA TYR A 573 6.34 -1.59 15.88
C TYR A 573 6.99 -0.39 16.56
N VAL A 574 6.80 0.78 15.98
CA VAL A 574 7.35 2.05 16.47
C VAL A 574 6.23 3.08 16.54
N SER A 575 6.08 3.71 17.70
CA SER A 575 5.35 4.97 17.84
C SER A 575 6.33 5.98 18.41
N ARG A 576 6.58 7.05 17.66
CA ARG A 576 7.51 8.10 18.10
C ARG A 576 6.91 8.89 19.24
N GLU A 577 7.76 9.51 20.05
CA GLU A 577 7.27 10.39 21.09
C GLU A 577 6.66 11.67 20.52
N LYS A 578 5.57 12.13 21.13
CA LYS A 578 4.93 13.40 20.83
C LYS A 578 4.72 14.18 22.11
N ARG A 579 5.01 15.48 22.09
CA ARG A 579 4.86 16.39 23.22
C ARG A 579 4.32 17.74 22.76
N PRO A 580 3.46 18.41 23.55
CA PRO A 580 2.98 19.75 23.24
C PRO A 580 4.15 20.73 23.09
N GLY A 581 4.13 21.53 22.02
CA GLY A 581 5.17 22.52 21.73
C GLY A 581 6.28 22.05 20.78
N TYR A 582 6.32 20.77 20.42
CA TYR A 582 7.20 20.23 19.38
C TYR A 582 6.41 20.00 18.09
N ASP A 583 6.93 20.44 16.94
CA ASP A 583 6.36 20.07 15.64
C ASP A 583 6.79 18.65 15.28
N HIS A 584 5.85 17.83 14.86
CA HIS A 584 6.07 16.44 14.52
C HIS A 584 6.24 16.23 13.01
N ASN A 585 6.08 17.25 12.15
CA ASN A 585 6.39 17.13 10.71
C ASN A 585 5.67 15.96 9.99
N LYS A 586 4.50 15.51 10.51
CA LYS A 586 3.65 14.46 9.94
C LYS A 586 4.46 13.22 9.48
N LYS A 587 4.27 12.78 8.23
CA LYS A 587 4.94 11.61 7.63
C LYS A 587 6.46 11.77 7.56
N ALA A 588 6.98 12.95 7.24
CA ALA A 588 8.42 13.17 7.14
C ALA A 588 9.14 12.86 8.47
N GLY A 589 8.59 13.34 9.58
CA GLY A 589 9.17 13.06 10.90
C GLY A 589 9.02 11.60 11.33
N ALA A 590 7.90 10.94 10.96
CA ALA A 590 7.72 9.51 11.23
C ALA A 590 8.75 8.66 10.45
N MET A 591 8.97 8.98 9.18
CA MET A 591 9.99 8.34 8.35
C MET A 591 11.41 8.57 8.89
N ASN A 592 11.74 9.79 9.34
CA ASN A 592 13.05 10.08 9.92
C ASN A 592 13.28 9.35 11.24
N ALA A 593 12.26 9.24 12.11
CA ALA A 593 12.34 8.43 13.31
C ALA A 593 12.61 6.95 12.98
N LEU A 594 11.92 6.39 11.97
CA LEU A 594 12.19 5.03 11.49
C LEU A 594 13.62 4.87 10.94
N VAL A 595 14.15 5.84 10.18
CA VAL A 595 15.54 5.79 9.70
C VAL A 595 16.52 5.67 10.86
N ARG A 596 16.31 6.43 11.95
CA ARG A 596 17.19 6.40 13.12
C ARG A 596 17.06 5.08 13.89
N ALA A 597 15.84 4.65 14.20
CA ALA A 597 15.62 3.39 14.92
C ALA A 597 16.16 2.18 14.15
N SER A 598 15.88 2.11 12.85
CA SER A 598 16.34 1.01 12.00
C SER A 598 17.86 0.99 11.80
N ALA A 599 18.54 2.15 11.85
CA ALA A 599 20.00 2.20 11.75
C ALA A 599 20.68 1.50 12.93
N ILE A 600 20.05 1.57 14.11
CA ILE A 600 20.54 0.95 15.34
C ILE A 600 20.13 -0.52 15.41
N LEU A 601 18.89 -0.83 15.01
CA LEU A 601 18.36 -2.18 15.09
C LEU A 601 18.93 -3.09 13.99
N SER A 602 18.58 -2.87 12.71
CA SER A 602 18.96 -3.75 11.60
C SER A 602 20.08 -3.24 10.70
N ASN A 603 20.26 -1.93 10.64
CA ASN A 603 21.19 -1.22 9.78
C ASN A 603 21.16 -1.67 8.29
N GLY A 604 19.97 -1.88 7.73
CA GLY A 604 19.82 -2.29 6.34
C GLY A 604 20.36 -1.21 5.38
N ALA A 605 21.22 -1.58 4.43
CA ALA A 605 21.83 -0.63 3.50
C ALA A 605 20.80 0.07 2.57
N PHE A 606 19.67 -0.59 2.35
CA PHE A 606 18.55 -0.07 1.56
C PHE A 606 17.28 0.03 2.39
N ILE A 607 16.46 1.03 2.09
CA ILE A 607 15.18 1.29 2.76
C ILE A 607 14.10 1.32 1.69
N LEU A 608 13.06 0.50 1.81
CA LEU A 608 11.89 0.54 0.94
C LEU A 608 10.70 1.11 1.68
N ASN A 609 10.14 2.20 1.20
CA ASN A 609 9.01 2.83 1.86
C ASN A 609 7.67 2.50 1.16
N LEU A 610 6.65 2.24 1.98
CA LEU A 610 5.28 1.95 1.56
C LEU A 610 4.28 2.72 2.41
N ASP A 611 3.22 3.16 1.76
CA ASP A 611 2.01 3.61 2.44
C ASP A 611 1.23 2.39 2.96
N CYS A 612 0.43 2.56 4.02
CA CYS A 612 -0.32 1.47 4.65
C CYS A 612 -1.30 0.76 3.71
N ASP A 613 -1.73 1.42 2.64
CA ASP A 613 -2.64 0.91 1.62
C ASP A 613 -1.93 0.36 0.37
N HIS A 614 -0.60 0.37 0.32
CA HIS A 614 0.18 -0.16 -0.78
C HIS A 614 0.91 -1.44 -0.37
N TYR A 615 0.54 -2.56 -1.00
CA TYR A 615 1.09 -3.87 -0.70
C TYR A 615 1.97 -4.42 -1.83
N ILE A 616 2.77 -5.43 -1.51
CA ILE A 616 3.63 -6.12 -2.48
C ILE A 616 2.79 -7.09 -3.31
N ASN A 617 2.58 -6.74 -4.58
CA ASN A 617 1.84 -7.57 -5.52
C ASN A 617 2.77 -8.60 -6.18
N ASN A 618 3.95 -8.19 -6.65
CA ASN A 618 5.00 -9.09 -7.15
C ASN A 618 6.06 -9.32 -6.08
N CYS A 619 6.19 -10.56 -5.61
CA CYS A 619 7.15 -10.90 -4.56
C CYS A 619 8.62 -10.80 -4.96
N LYS A 620 8.91 -10.69 -6.26
CA LYS A 620 10.26 -10.50 -6.81
C LYS A 620 10.65 -9.03 -6.94
N ALA A 621 9.76 -8.08 -6.64
CA ALA A 621 9.99 -6.65 -6.83
C ALA A 621 11.27 -6.15 -6.13
N ILE A 622 11.55 -6.62 -4.91
CA ILE A 622 12.77 -6.25 -4.18
C ILE A 622 14.01 -6.74 -4.92
N ARG A 623 14.02 -7.99 -5.40
CA ARG A 623 15.14 -8.54 -6.19
C ARG A 623 15.33 -7.77 -7.50
N GLU A 624 14.25 -7.39 -8.17
CA GLU A 624 14.31 -6.57 -9.39
C GLU A 624 14.91 -5.18 -9.10
N GLY A 625 14.59 -4.56 -7.96
CA GLY A 625 15.25 -3.34 -7.52
C GLY A 625 16.74 -3.56 -7.25
N MET A 626 17.10 -4.65 -6.57
CA MET A 626 18.49 -4.98 -6.24
C MET A 626 19.34 -5.21 -7.49
N CYS A 627 18.77 -5.70 -8.59
CA CYS A 627 19.45 -5.79 -9.88
C CYS A 627 20.05 -4.46 -10.33
N PHE A 628 19.42 -3.32 -10.06
CA PHE A 628 19.97 -2.01 -10.43
C PHE A 628 21.00 -1.49 -9.42
N MET A 629 20.77 -1.71 -8.12
CA MET A 629 21.70 -1.25 -7.07
C MET A 629 23.03 -2.01 -7.07
N MET A 630 23.02 -3.29 -7.46
CA MET A 630 24.16 -4.20 -7.42
C MET A 630 24.89 -4.36 -8.77
N ASP A 631 24.41 -3.70 -9.83
CA ASP A 631 25.02 -3.73 -11.16
C ASP A 631 26.03 -2.58 -11.35
N ARG A 632 26.72 -2.57 -12.49
CA ARG A 632 27.67 -1.51 -12.87
C ARG A 632 27.03 -0.11 -12.81
N GLY A 633 27.70 0.81 -12.10
CA GLY A 633 27.18 2.16 -11.86
C GLY A 633 25.99 2.22 -10.88
N GLY A 634 25.66 1.13 -10.18
CA GLY A 634 24.71 1.12 -9.07
C GLY A 634 25.16 1.92 -7.85
N GLU A 635 26.46 2.15 -7.74
CA GLU A 635 27.12 3.02 -6.75
C GLU A 635 26.62 4.47 -6.78
N ASP A 636 26.22 4.99 -7.96
CA ASP A 636 25.70 6.35 -8.14
C ASP A 636 24.18 6.47 -7.94
N ILE A 637 23.49 5.36 -7.65
CA ILE A 637 22.03 5.33 -7.53
C ILE A 637 21.62 5.64 -6.09
N CYS A 638 20.81 6.69 -5.90
CA CYS A 638 20.25 7.03 -4.59
C CYS A 638 18.92 6.35 -4.29
N TYR A 639 18.07 6.15 -5.29
CA TYR A 639 16.82 5.43 -5.11
C TYR A 639 16.28 4.84 -6.41
N ILE A 640 15.43 3.83 -6.27
CA ILE A 640 14.68 3.20 -7.35
C ILE A 640 13.20 3.43 -7.11
N GLN A 641 12.57 4.10 -8.05
CA GLN A 641 11.13 4.35 -8.02
C GLN A 641 10.41 3.27 -8.83
N PHE A 642 9.39 2.67 -8.23
CA PHE A 642 8.47 1.77 -8.91
C PHE A 642 7.18 2.51 -9.31
N PRO A 643 6.49 2.09 -10.38
CA PRO A 643 5.18 2.61 -10.74
C PRO A 643 4.18 2.34 -9.64
N GLN A 644 3.40 3.35 -9.25
CA GLN A 644 2.23 3.14 -8.39
C GLN A 644 1.07 2.67 -9.27
N ARG A 645 0.41 1.60 -8.82
CA ARG A 645 -0.75 1.02 -9.48
C ARG A 645 -1.87 0.90 -8.48
N PHE A 646 -3.09 1.13 -8.94
CA PHE A 646 -4.25 1.18 -8.06
C PHE A 646 -5.27 0.11 -8.44
N GLU A 647 -5.94 -0.43 -7.42
CA GLU A 647 -7.09 -1.32 -7.56
C GLU A 647 -8.39 -0.58 -7.15
N GLY A 648 -9.54 -1.19 -7.47
CA GLY A 648 -10.86 -0.61 -7.16
C GLY A 648 -11.31 0.51 -8.10
N ILE A 649 -10.72 0.61 -9.29
CA ILE A 649 -11.08 1.63 -10.29
C ILE A 649 -12.25 1.12 -11.14
N ASP A 650 -13.25 1.99 -11.38
CA ASP A 650 -14.36 1.70 -12.31
C ASP A 650 -13.80 1.33 -13.69
N PRO A 651 -14.33 0.29 -14.37
CA PRO A 651 -13.97 -0.02 -15.76
C PRO A 651 -14.02 1.19 -16.70
N SER A 652 -14.89 2.16 -16.40
CA SER A 652 -14.98 3.41 -17.16
C SER A 652 -14.06 4.54 -16.66
N ASP A 653 -13.04 4.26 -15.83
CA ASP A 653 -12.04 5.16 -15.19
C ASP A 653 -12.28 6.66 -15.46
N ARG A 654 -13.39 7.17 -14.93
CA ARG A 654 -13.91 8.49 -15.29
C ARG A 654 -13.00 9.63 -14.83
N TYR A 655 -12.24 9.38 -13.76
CA TYR A 655 -11.41 10.36 -13.07
C TYR A 655 -9.91 10.16 -13.35
N ALA A 656 -9.57 9.32 -14.33
CA ALA A 656 -8.19 9.02 -14.72
C ALA A 656 -7.31 8.63 -13.51
N ASN A 657 -7.85 7.79 -12.62
CA ASN A 657 -7.18 7.39 -11.38
C ASN A 657 -5.98 6.47 -11.63
N HIS A 658 -5.92 5.77 -12.76
CA HIS A 658 -4.74 4.96 -13.11
C HIS A 658 -3.48 5.81 -13.34
N ASN A 659 -3.63 7.08 -13.76
CA ASN A 659 -2.54 8.03 -14.03
C ASN A 659 -1.39 7.44 -14.88
N THR A 660 -1.72 6.63 -15.89
CA THR A 660 -0.75 5.91 -16.74
C THR A 660 0.13 6.85 -17.54
N VAL A 661 -0.38 8.01 -17.98
CA VAL A 661 0.40 9.02 -18.72
C VAL A 661 1.60 9.52 -17.91
N PHE A 662 1.41 9.76 -16.61
CA PHE A 662 2.50 10.19 -15.73
C PHE A 662 3.50 9.06 -15.44
N PHE A 663 3.02 7.87 -15.08
CA PHE A 663 3.88 6.74 -14.70
C PHE A 663 4.56 6.05 -15.89
N ASP A 664 3.89 5.92 -17.03
CA ASP A 664 4.37 5.17 -18.20
C ASP A 664 4.82 6.07 -19.36
N GLY A 665 4.55 7.37 -19.29
CA GLY A 665 5.12 8.38 -20.18
C GLY A 665 6.20 9.18 -19.48
N ASN A 666 5.79 10.10 -18.59
CA ASN A 666 6.67 11.12 -18.00
C ASN A 666 7.82 10.51 -17.17
N MET A 667 7.55 9.55 -16.28
CA MET A 667 8.62 8.97 -15.43
C MET A 667 9.68 8.21 -16.24
N ARG A 668 9.29 7.51 -17.31
CA ARG A 668 10.23 6.84 -18.23
C ARG A 668 11.08 7.81 -19.03
N ALA A 669 10.51 8.95 -19.41
CA ALA A 669 11.26 10.06 -20.00
C ALA A 669 12.34 10.60 -19.05
N LEU A 670 11.98 10.84 -17.79
CA LEU A 670 12.92 11.35 -16.78
C LEU A 670 14.04 10.35 -16.44
N ASP A 671 13.77 9.04 -16.51
CA ASP A 671 14.78 8.00 -16.30
C ASP A 671 15.94 8.02 -17.31
N GLY A 672 15.72 8.58 -18.51
CA GLY A 672 16.79 8.78 -19.49
C GLY A 672 17.69 9.98 -19.23
N VAL A 673 17.28 10.90 -18.35
CA VAL A 673 18.04 12.12 -18.02
C VAL A 673 18.92 11.89 -16.79
N GLN A 674 18.33 12.01 -15.59
CA GLN A 674 18.99 11.79 -14.30
C GLN A 674 18.18 10.84 -13.41
N GLY A 675 16.95 10.50 -13.78
CA GLY A 675 16.09 9.60 -13.04
C GLY A 675 14.71 10.19 -12.71
N PRO A 676 13.75 9.33 -12.34
CA PRO A 676 12.41 9.76 -11.93
C PRO A 676 12.43 10.55 -10.62
N VAL A 677 11.41 11.38 -10.40
CA VAL A 677 11.18 12.03 -9.10
C VAL A 677 10.62 11.03 -8.09
N TYR A 678 10.86 11.26 -6.80
CA TYR A 678 10.25 10.48 -5.73
C TYR A 678 8.79 10.91 -5.52
N VAL A 679 7.88 9.93 -5.43
CA VAL A 679 6.42 10.13 -5.41
C VAL A 679 5.73 9.57 -4.15
N GLY A 680 6.49 9.38 -3.06
CA GLY A 680 5.92 9.15 -1.73
C GLY A 680 5.76 7.68 -1.29
N THR A 681 5.68 6.71 -2.20
CA THR A 681 5.56 5.27 -1.89
C THR A 681 6.15 4.41 -3.01
N GLY A 682 6.49 3.15 -2.70
CA GLY A 682 7.06 2.19 -3.63
C GLY A 682 8.44 2.62 -4.11
N CYS A 683 9.28 3.11 -3.21
CA CYS A 683 10.61 3.60 -3.53
C CYS A 683 11.67 2.92 -2.65
N MET A 684 12.73 2.41 -3.28
CA MET A 684 13.85 1.79 -2.60
C MET A 684 15.04 2.75 -2.56
N PHE A 685 15.28 3.35 -1.40
CA PHE A 685 16.37 4.29 -1.13
C PHE A 685 17.66 3.58 -0.72
N ARG A 686 18.79 4.15 -1.10
CA ARG A 686 20.08 3.92 -0.48
C ARG A 686 20.14 4.75 0.81
N ARG A 687 20.26 4.08 1.96
CA ARG A 687 20.29 4.73 3.28
C ARG A 687 21.39 5.80 3.38
N PHE A 688 22.57 5.52 2.85
CA PHE A 688 23.68 6.48 2.81
C PHE A 688 23.34 7.80 2.08
N ALA A 689 22.53 7.74 1.03
CA ALA A 689 22.10 8.93 0.29
C ALA A 689 21.07 9.76 1.09
N LEU A 690 20.25 9.12 1.93
CA LEU A 690 19.33 9.80 2.86
C LEU A 690 20.09 10.52 3.99
N TYR A 691 21.27 10.05 4.38
CA TYR A 691 22.19 10.75 5.29
C TYR A 691 22.85 12.01 4.69
N ALA A 692 22.42 12.40 3.48
CA ALA A 692 22.83 13.62 2.78
C ALA A 692 24.32 13.66 2.37
N PHE A 693 24.96 12.50 2.27
CA PHE A 693 26.30 12.38 1.68
C PHE A 693 26.23 12.52 0.14
N PRO A 694 27.29 13.03 -0.50
CA PRO A 694 27.39 13.02 -1.97
C PRO A 694 27.60 11.59 -2.50
N PRO A 695 27.37 11.34 -3.80
CA PRO A 695 27.77 10.07 -4.41
C PRO A 695 29.29 9.85 -4.31
N PRO A 696 29.75 8.60 -4.23
CA PRO A 696 31.17 8.29 -4.17
C PRO A 696 31.90 8.83 -5.41
N ASN A 697 33.01 9.54 -5.22
CA ASN A 697 33.79 10.08 -6.33
C ASN A 697 35.12 9.32 -6.46
N PRO A 698 35.31 8.51 -7.53
CA PRO A 698 36.50 7.68 -7.70
C PRO A 698 37.79 8.51 -7.79
N ASP A 699 37.72 9.71 -8.37
CA ASP A 699 38.91 10.55 -8.63
C ASP A 699 39.44 11.25 -7.36
N LYS A 700 38.60 11.40 -6.33
CA LYS A 700 39.00 11.99 -5.04
C LYS A 700 39.46 10.95 -4.02
N LEU A 701 38.94 9.73 -4.09
CA LEU A 701 39.30 8.65 -3.15
C LEU A 701 40.58 7.91 -3.53
N THR A 702 40.98 7.91 -4.80
CA THR A 702 42.25 7.30 -5.26
C THR A 702 43.49 7.96 -4.64
N GLN A 703 43.36 9.17 -4.09
CA GLN A 703 44.43 9.82 -3.32
C GLN A 703 44.52 9.36 -1.86
N ALA A 704 43.55 8.58 -1.35
CA ALA A 704 43.36 8.36 0.09
C ALA A 704 43.74 6.98 0.65
N LYS A 705 43.96 5.90 -0.14
CA LYS A 705 44.50 4.60 0.36
C LYS A 705 44.78 3.59 -0.78
N GLU A 706 45.78 2.73 -0.60
CA GLU A 706 46.19 1.64 -1.53
C GLU A 706 45.21 0.45 -1.61
N ASN A 707 44.13 0.41 -0.79
CA ASN A 707 43.18 -0.71 -0.75
C ASN A 707 41.71 -0.24 -0.86
N GLU A 708 41.12 -0.31 -2.06
CA GLU A 708 39.74 0.13 -2.38
C GLU A 708 38.62 -0.70 -1.70
N THR A 709 38.98 -1.77 -0.98
CA THR A 709 38.05 -2.78 -0.44
C THR A 709 37.76 -2.69 1.06
N GLN A 710 38.34 -1.72 1.78
CA GLN A 710 38.12 -1.54 3.23
C GLN A 710 36.92 -0.63 3.55
N PRO A 711 36.24 -0.83 4.71
CA PRO A 711 35.20 0.08 5.19
C PRO A 711 35.82 1.46 5.49
N LEU A 712 35.17 2.52 5.04
CA LEU A 712 35.63 3.89 5.25
C LEU A 712 35.21 4.39 6.63
N THR A 713 35.99 5.29 7.22
CA THR A 713 35.56 6.01 8.42
C THR A 713 34.68 7.21 8.04
N THR A 714 33.92 7.76 9.00
CA THR A 714 33.04 8.92 8.75
C THR A 714 33.76 10.14 8.21
N GLY A 715 35.01 10.37 8.61
CA GLY A 715 35.87 11.44 8.09
C GLY A 715 36.40 11.19 6.67
N ASP A 716 36.48 9.92 6.24
CA ASP A 716 36.90 9.56 4.86
C ASP A 716 35.74 9.72 3.85
N LEU A 717 34.49 9.65 4.32
CA LEU A 717 33.27 9.71 3.49
C LEU A 717 32.91 11.12 3.02
N ASP A 718 33.30 12.14 3.79
CA ASP A 718 33.09 13.55 3.46
C ASP A 718 34.31 14.35 3.95
N PRO A 719 35.30 14.62 3.09
CA PRO A 719 36.53 15.33 3.47
C PRO A 719 36.28 16.74 4.03
N ASP A 720 35.12 17.31 3.73
CA ASP A 720 34.68 18.63 4.20
C ASP A 720 33.92 18.55 5.55
N LEU A 721 33.72 17.35 6.10
CA LEU A 721 32.99 17.12 7.36
C LEU A 721 33.96 17.06 8.55
N ASP A 722 33.97 18.12 9.36
CA ASP A 722 34.64 18.10 10.66
C ASP A 722 33.95 17.08 11.59
N VAL A 723 34.73 16.14 12.14
CA VAL A 723 34.27 15.09 13.07
C VAL A 723 33.59 15.70 14.30
N ASN A 724 34.00 16.90 14.72
CA ASN A 724 33.37 17.62 15.82
C ASN A 724 31.93 18.10 15.51
N LEU A 725 31.53 18.12 14.24
CA LEU A 725 30.19 18.49 13.78
C LEU A 725 29.27 17.28 13.57
N LEU A 726 29.74 16.04 13.77
CA LEU A 726 28.91 14.83 13.67
C LEU A 726 27.70 14.87 14.63
N PRO A 727 27.84 15.26 15.92
CA PRO A 727 26.69 15.36 16.82
C PRO A 727 25.67 16.42 16.37
N LYS A 728 26.16 17.53 15.78
CA LYS A 728 25.29 18.55 15.19
C LYS A 728 24.54 18.02 13.96
N ARG A 729 25.12 17.10 13.20
CA ARG A 729 24.51 16.59 11.97
C ARG A 729 23.54 15.43 12.24
N PHE A 730 23.93 14.46 13.06
CA PHE A 730 23.19 13.20 13.25
C PHE A 730 22.58 13.04 14.65
N GLY A 731 22.91 13.93 15.59
CA GLY A 731 22.53 13.83 17.00
C GLY A 731 23.60 13.14 17.85
N ASN A 732 23.33 13.03 19.15
CA ASN A 732 24.32 12.62 20.15
C ASN A 732 24.53 11.09 20.26
N SER A 733 23.77 10.27 19.53
CA SER A 733 23.89 8.81 19.59
C SER A 733 25.17 8.33 18.90
N THR A 734 26.06 7.68 19.65
CA THR A 734 27.31 7.10 19.12
C THR A 734 27.03 5.88 18.26
N MET A 735 26.08 5.02 18.68
CA MET A 735 25.66 3.83 17.92
C MET A 735 25.14 4.22 16.52
N LEU A 736 24.35 5.29 16.43
CA LEU A 736 23.89 5.80 15.14
C LEU A 736 25.07 6.27 14.27
N ALA A 737 26.03 7.00 14.84
CA ALA A 737 27.17 7.49 14.08
C ALA A 737 28.09 6.36 13.56
N GLU A 738 28.29 5.31 14.36
CA GLU A 738 29.07 4.12 14.00
C GLU A 738 28.37 3.26 12.95
N SER A 739 27.03 3.27 12.90
CA SER A 739 26.24 2.51 11.92
C SER A 739 26.40 3.01 10.47
N ILE A 740 26.70 4.30 10.27
CA ILE A 740 26.77 4.97 8.96
C ILE A 740 27.81 4.35 8.02
N PRO A 741 29.11 4.26 8.40
CA PRO A 741 30.13 3.67 7.53
C PRO A 741 29.88 2.19 7.24
N VAL A 742 29.31 1.46 8.20
CA VAL A 742 28.92 0.05 8.00
C VAL A 742 27.87 -0.05 6.90
N CYS A 743 26.78 0.72 6.99
CA CYS A 743 25.73 0.75 5.98
C CYS A 743 26.27 1.07 4.58
N GLU A 744 27.17 2.05 4.48
CA GLU A 744 27.75 2.46 3.21
C GLU A 744 28.51 1.29 2.56
N PHE A 745 29.39 0.62 3.32
CA PHE A 745 30.13 -0.56 2.87
C PHE A 745 29.20 -1.71 2.45
N GLN A 746 28.16 -2.00 3.25
CA GLN A 746 27.19 -3.07 2.92
C GLN A 746 26.40 -2.76 1.64
N GLY A 747 26.20 -1.48 1.32
CA GLY A 747 25.47 -1.04 0.13
C GLY A 747 26.27 -1.09 -1.17
N ARG A 748 27.57 -1.40 -1.14
CA ARG A 748 28.41 -1.46 -2.34
C ARG A 748 28.13 -2.73 -3.18
N PRO A 749 28.18 -2.65 -4.52
CA PRO A 749 28.17 -3.83 -5.38
C PRO A 749 29.41 -4.70 -5.17
N ILE A 750 29.42 -5.95 -5.64
CA ILE A 750 30.61 -6.82 -5.57
C ILE A 750 31.67 -6.30 -6.56
N ALA A 751 32.94 -6.24 -6.15
CA ALA A 751 34.07 -5.88 -6.99
C ALA A 751 34.51 -7.04 -7.93
N ASP A 752 33.61 -7.52 -8.79
CA ASP A 752 33.87 -8.63 -9.73
C ASP A 752 34.22 -8.18 -11.16
N HIS A 753 34.02 -6.91 -11.49
CA HIS A 753 34.24 -6.38 -12.83
C HIS A 753 34.91 -5.00 -12.79
N PRO A 754 35.88 -4.69 -13.69
CA PRO A 754 36.60 -3.39 -13.68
C PRO A 754 35.72 -2.14 -13.84
N ALA A 755 34.50 -2.30 -14.36
CA ALA A 755 33.52 -1.22 -14.47
C ALA A 755 32.85 -0.85 -13.12
N ILE A 756 33.02 -1.68 -12.10
CA ILE A 756 32.61 -1.40 -10.72
C ILE A 756 33.84 -0.80 -10.05
N LYS A 757 33.85 0.53 -9.92
CA LYS A 757 35.00 1.23 -9.34
C LYS A 757 35.00 1.12 -7.82
N PHE A 758 33.81 1.01 -7.22
CA PHE A 758 33.67 1.06 -5.78
C PHE A 758 32.85 -0.13 -5.27
N GLY A 759 33.51 -1.30 -5.30
CA GLY A 759 32.91 -2.56 -4.91
C GLY A 759 33.44 -3.11 -3.58
N ARG A 760 32.66 -3.99 -2.95
CA ARG A 760 33.06 -4.79 -1.80
C ARG A 760 33.57 -6.17 -2.23
N PRO A 761 34.44 -6.82 -1.44
CA PRO A 761 34.87 -8.18 -1.73
C PRO A 761 33.68 -9.18 -1.64
N PRO A 762 33.66 -10.23 -2.47
CA PRO A 762 32.64 -11.28 -2.40
C PRO A 762 32.59 -11.94 -1.01
N GLY A 763 31.38 -12.17 -0.49
CA GLY A 763 31.14 -12.89 0.76
C GLY A 763 31.17 -12.04 2.03
N ALA A 764 31.43 -10.74 1.92
CA ALA A 764 31.48 -9.83 3.06
C ALA A 764 30.17 -9.76 3.87
N LEU A 765 29.00 -10.03 3.25
CA LEU A 765 27.71 -9.97 3.93
C LEU A 765 27.15 -11.32 4.34
N ARG A 766 27.95 -12.40 4.25
CA ARG A 766 27.53 -13.74 4.68
C ARG A 766 27.66 -13.95 6.20
N VAL A 767 28.18 -12.95 6.92
CA VAL A 767 28.35 -13.00 8.37
C VAL A 767 26.97 -12.92 9.05
N PRO A 768 26.70 -13.75 10.07
CA PRO A 768 25.50 -13.62 10.88
C PRO A 768 25.37 -12.23 11.49
N ARG A 769 24.14 -11.74 11.54
CA ARG A 769 23.82 -10.54 12.31
C ARG A 769 23.94 -10.86 13.79
N GLU A 770 24.48 -9.92 14.56
CA GLU A 770 24.54 -10.01 16.01
C GLU A 770 23.12 -9.97 16.61
N PRO A 771 22.85 -10.74 17.68
CA PRO A 771 21.56 -10.73 18.34
C PRO A 771 21.27 -9.35 18.93
N LEU A 772 19.98 -9.00 19.00
CA LEU A 772 19.57 -7.72 19.60
C LEU A 772 19.67 -7.81 21.12
N ASP A 773 20.43 -6.91 21.73
CA ASP A 773 20.49 -6.75 23.19
C ASP A 773 19.49 -5.66 23.66
N ALA A 774 19.15 -5.68 24.95
CA ALA A 774 18.23 -4.70 25.52
C ALA A 774 18.78 -3.27 25.48
N VAL A 775 20.11 -3.10 25.46
CA VAL A 775 20.78 -1.79 25.40
C VAL A 775 20.59 -1.14 24.03
N THR A 776 20.77 -1.89 22.94
CA THR A 776 20.53 -1.42 21.56
C THR A 776 19.08 -1.01 21.38
N VAL A 777 18.14 -1.78 21.94
CA VAL A 777 16.70 -1.44 21.87
C VAL A 777 16.37 -0.20 22.71
N ALA A 778 16.99 -0.06 23.88
CA ALA A 778 16.81 1.13 24.71
C ALA A 778 17.36 2.41 24.05
N GLU A 779 18.48 2.31 23.32
CA GLU A 779 19.01 3.40 22.52
C GLU A 779 18.14 3.67 21.28
N ALA A 780 17.57 2.64 20.65
CA ALA A 780 16.60 2.83 19.57
C ALA A 780 15.36 3.64 20.02
N VAL A 781 14.96 3.51 21.29
CA VAL A 781 13.88 4.32 21.90
C VAL A 781 14.34 5.76 22.16
N SER A 782 15.60 5.96 22.56
CA SER A 782 16.14 7.30 22.81
C SER A 782 16.17 8.15 21.53
N VAL A 783 16.51 7.54 20.38
CA VAL A 783 16.62 8.26 19.10
C VAL A 783 15.29 8.57 18.41
N ILE A 784 14.18 7.94 18.81
CA ILE A 784 12.83 8.25 18.27
C ILE A 784 12.09 9.33 19.08
N SER A 785 12.77 9.92 20.05
CA SER A 785 12.21 10.96 20.88
C SER A 785 12.00 12.30 20.14
N CYS A 786 11.11 13.13 20.67
CA CYS A 786 10.72 14.39 20.02
C CYS A 786 11.83 15.46 20.06
N TRP A 787 12.73 15.44 21.05
CA TRP A 787 13.83 16.41 21.16
C TRP A 787 15.11 15.94 20.46
N TYR A 788 15.19 14.68 20.01
CA TYR A 788 16.41 14.18 19.37
C TYR A 788 16.80 15.03 18.14
N GLU A 789 15.80 15.61 17.49
CA GLU A 789 15.97 16.43 16.30
C GLU A 789 16.35 17.89 16.63
N ASP A 790 16.25 18.31 17.89
CA ASP A 790 16.57 19.68 18.31
C ASP A 790 18.05 19.98 18.09
N LYS A 791 18.32 21.10 17.41
CA LYS A 791 19.68 21.57 17.08
C LYS A 791 20.47 20.58 16.21
N THR A 792 19.80 19.62 15.60
CA THR A 792 20.39 18.72 14.61
C THR A 792 20.06 19.15 13.18
N GLU A 793 20.73 18.56 12.19
CA GLU A 793 20.42 18.79 10.77
C GLU A 793 19.34 17.83 10.22
N TRP A 794 18.65 17.05 11.07
CA TRP A 794 17.54 16.18 10.69
C TRP A 794 16.36 16.98 10.15
N GLY A 795 15.79 16.55 9.04
CA GLY A 795 14.70 17.24 8.36
C GLY A 795 15.10 18.51 7.60
N GLU A 796 16.17 19.18 8.04
CA GLU A 796 16.71 20.34 7.34
C GLU A 796 17.69 19.96 6.22
N ARG A 797 18.57 18.98 6.44
CA ARG A 797 19.55 18.51 5.46
C ARG A 797 19.50 17.00 5.29
N VAL A 798 19.35 16.28 6.39
CA VAL A 798 19.41 14.81 6.55
C VAL A 798 17.99 14.23 6.60
N GLY A 799 17.79 13.07 5.96
CA GLY A 799 16.50 12.38 5.92
C GLY A 799 15.48 13.00 4.97
N TRP A 800 14.21 12.75 5.24
CA TRP A 800 13.06 13.39 4.60
C TRP A 800 12.96 14.85 5.03
N ILE A 801 12.71 15.73 4.06
CA ILE A 801 12.79 17.18 4.28
C ILE A 801 11.51 17.75 4.92
N TYR A 802 11.68 18.58 5.95
CA TYR A 802 10.58 19.21 6.69
C TYR A 802 10.06 20.49 6.01
N GLY A 803 8.88 20.93 6.46
CA GLY A 803 8.31 22.25 6.11
C GLY A 803 7.56 22.34 4.76
N SER A 804 7.46 21.25 3.99
CA SER A 804 6.65 21.20 2.76
C SER A 804 5.56 20.13 2.85
N VAL A 805 4.39 20.41 2.28
CA VAL A 805 3.28 19.43 2.16
C VAL A 805 3.63 18.29 1.19
N THR A 806 4.58 18.51 0.28
CA THR A 806 5.11 17.54 -0.69
C THR A 806 6.58 17.27 -0.38
N GLU A 807 6.84 16.69 0.79
CA GLU A 807 8.18 16.34 1.24
C GLU A 807 8.87 15.35 0.30
N ASP A 808 8.09 14.54 -0.40
CA ASP A 808 8.54 13.52 -1.34
C ASP A 808 9.34 14.12 -2.50
N VAL A 809 8.74 15.04 -3.26
CA VAL A 809 9.39 15.67 -4.41
C VAL A 809 10.63 16.45 -3.97
N VAL A 810 10.55 17.14 -2.82
CA VAL A 810 11.67 17.92 -2.26
C VAL A 810 12.84 17.02 -1.86
N THR A 811 12.56 15.90 -1.21
CA THR A 811 13.60 14.94 -0.78
C THR A 811 14.32 14.39 -2.00
N GLY A 812 13.57 13.95 -3.03
CA GLY A 812 14.16 13.48 -4.29
C GLY A 812 14.99 14.56 -5.00
N PHE A 813 14.46 15.78 -5.10
CA PHE A 813 15.17 16.93 -5.69
C PHE A 813 16.51 17.20 -5.00
N ARG A 814 16.55 17.20 -3.67
CA ARG A 814 17.79 17.45 -2.92
C ARG A 814 18.83 16.36 -3.11
N MET A 815 18.42 15.10 -3.23
CA MET A 815 19.34 14.01 -3.54
C MET A 815 19.94 14.20 -4.95
N HIS A 816 19.12 14.49 -5.96
CA HIS A 816 19.61 14.78 -7.32
C HIS A 816 20.49 16.03 -7.39
N ASN A 817 20.15 17.07 -6.63
CA ASN A 817 20.94 18.30 -6.57
C ASN A 817 22.33 18.09 -5.94
N ARG A 818 22.52 17.00 -5.17
CA ARG A 818 23.85 16.59 -4.66
C ARG A 818 24.68 15.79 -5.67
N GLY A 819 24.09 15.42 -6.81
CA GLY A 819 24.73 14.66 -7.89
C GLY A 819 24.29 13.20 -8.01
N TRP A 820 23.40 12.72 -7.13
CA TRP A 820 22.90 11.36 -7.21
C TRP A 820 21.99 11.16 -8.44
N ARG A 821 21.87 9.90 -8.86
CA ARG A 821 20.97 9.45 -9.92
C ARG A 821 19.87 8.57 -9.33
N SER A 822 18.66 8.61 -9.90
CA SER A 822 17.62 7.62 -9.60
C SER A 822 17.30 6.76 -10.81
N VAL A 823 16.63 5.64 -10.58
CA VAL A 823 16.21 4.71 -11.65
C VAL A 823 14.72 4.41 -11.54
N TYR A 824 14.06 4.31 -12.69
CA TYR A 824 12.68 3.85 -12.77
C TYR A 824 12.62 2.36 -13.13
N CYS A 825 12.01 1.55 -12.25
CA CYS A 825 11.90 0.09 -12.43
C CYS A 825 10.47 -0.29 -12.76
N ILE A 826 10.24 -0.73 -13.99
CA ILE A 826 8.96 -1.29 -14.42
C ILE A 826 9.11 -2.81 -14.48
N THR A 827 8.33 -3.47 -13.64
CA THR A 827 8.32 -4.92 -13.49
C THR A 827 7.26 -5.53 -14.41
N LYS A 828 7.45 -6.79 -14.85
CA LYS A 828 6.50 -7.45 -15.77
C LYS A 828 5.09 -7.60 -15.18
N ARG A 829 5.02 -7.90 -13.88
CA ARG A 829 3.81 -7.80 -13.06
C ARG A 829 3.96 -6.58 -12.19
N ASP A 830 2.89 -5.80 -11.98
CA ASP A 830 2.94 -4.62 -11.11
C ASP A 830 3.59 -4.95 -9.77
N ALA A 831 4.65 -4.22 -9.40
CA ALA A 831 5.40 -4.46 -8.18
C ALA A 831 4.54 -4.22 -6.93
N PHE A 832 3.91 -3.05 -6.89
CA PHE A 832 3.09 -2.58 -5.78
C PHE A 832 1.71 -2.22 -6.29
N ARG A 833 0.69 -2.52 -5.49
CA ARG A 833 -0.69 -2.12 -5.74
C ARG A 833 -1.27 -1.51 -4.48
N GLY A 834 -2.08 -0.48 -4.64
CA GLY A 834 -2.81 0.13 -3.54
C GLY A 834 -4.23 0.53 -3.90
N SER A 835 -4.94 1.13 -2.94
CA SER A 835 -6.33 1.54 -3.14
C SER A 835 -6.43 2.96 -3.69
N ALA A 836 -7.10 3.13 -4.83
CA ALA A 836 -7.38 4.47 -5.38
C ALA A 836 -8.42 5.23 -4.54
N PRO A 837 -8.38 6.58 -4.53
CA PRO A 837 -9.47 7.39 -3.99
C PRO A 837 -10.78 7.08 -4.70
N ILE A 838 -11.84 6.87 -3.91
CA ILE A 838 -13.08 6.31 -4.42
C ILE A 838 -13.97 7.38 -5.02
N ASN A 839 -13.98 8.64 -4.57
CA ASN A 839 -14.90 9.66 -5.10
C ASN A 839 -14.18 10.86 -5.76
N LEU A 840 -14.91 11.64 -6.57
CA LEU A 840 -14.40 12.84 -7.25
C LEU A 840 -13.89 13.88 -6.24
N THR A 841 -14.56 14.02 -5.11
CA THR A 841 -14.26 15.03 -4.09
C THR A 841 -12.88 14.80 -3.46
N ASP A 842 -12.60 13.57 -3.03
CA ASP A 842 -11.35 13.15 -2.43
C ASP A 842 -10.21 13.22 -3.46
N ARG A 843 -10.51 12.90 -4.72
CA ARG A 843 -9.55 13.07 -5.82
C ARG A 843 -9.19 14.54 -6.04
N LEU A 844 -10.17 15.47 -6.02
CA LEU A 844 -9.91 16.90 -6.13
C LEU A 844 -9.11 17.44 -4.94
N HIS A 845 -9.42 17.00 -3.72
CA HIS A 845 -8.63 17.35 -2.52
C HIS A 845 -7.22 16.77 -2.55
N GLN A 846 -7.02 15.57 -3.10
CA GLN A 846 -5.69 15.00 -3.28
C GLN A 846 -4.86 15.85 -4.25
N VAL A 847 -5.42 16.20 -5.42
CA VAL A 847 -4.73 17.04 -6.40
C VAL A 847 -4.49 18.46 -5.87
N LEU A 848 -5.41 18.99 -5.07
CA LEU A 848 -5.23 20.27 -4.37
C LEU A 848 -3.97 20.22 -3.49
N ARG A 849 -3.78 19.15 -2.70
CA ARG A 849 -2.59 18.99 -1.85
C ARG A 849 -1.30 18.97 -2.65
N TRP A 850 -1.27 18.21 -3.75
CA TRP A 850 -0.10 18.13 -4.64
C TRP A 850 0.24 19.48 -5.28
N ALA A 851 -0.78 20.21 -5.74
CA ALA A 851 -0.60 21.53 -6.33
C ALA A 851 -0.14 22.56 -5.28
N THR A 852 -0.70 22.55 -4.07
CA THR A 852 -0.29 23.46 -2.99
C THR A 852 1.17 23.20 -2.59
N GLY A 853 1.57 21.93 -2.43
CA GLY A 853 2.97 21.60 -2.17
C GLY A 853 3.90 22.03 -3.29
N SER A 854 3.48 21.88 -4.56
CA SER A 854 4.26 22.36 -5.72
C SER A 854 4.46 23.88 -5.73
N VAL A 855 3.43 24.65 -5.38
CA VAL A 855 3.52 26.11 -5.22
C VAL A 855 4.44 26.49 -4.06
N GLU A 856 4.37 25.77 -2.93
CA GLU A 856 5.30 25.95 -1.82
C GLU A 856 6.76 25.70 -2.25
N ILE A 857 7.01 24.63 -2.99
CA ILE A 857 8.35 24.31 -3.52
C ILE A 857 8.87 25.47 -4.38
N PHE A 858 8.02 26.04 -5.25
CA PHE A 858 8.39 27.15 -6.12
C PHE A 858 8.84 28.40 -5.34
N PHE A 859 8.15 28.74 -4.24
CA PHE A 859 8.52 29.89 -3.41
C PHE A 859 9.57 29.56 -2.33
N SER A 860 9.91 28.29 -2.13
CA SER A 860 10.91 27.84 -1.16
C SER A 860 12.36 28.01 -1.66
N ARG A 861 13.32 27.84 -0.75
CA ARG A 861 14.76 27.74 -1.10
C ARG A 861 15.08 26.52 -1.98
N ASN A 862 14.18 25.55 -2.09
CA ASN A 862 14.37 24.33 -2.87
C ASN A 862 13.89 24.48 -4.33
N ASN A 863 13.80 25.71 -4.85
CA ASN A 863 13.44 25.96 -6.24
C ASN A 863 14.55 25.48 -7.20
N ALA A 864 14.14 24.80 -8.29
CA ALA A 864 15.03 24.32 -9.34
C ALA A 864 15.88 25.42 -10.01
N LEU A 865 15.43 26.68 -10.01
CA LEU A 865 16.22 27.81 -10.53
C LEU A 865 17.52 28.05 -9.74
N LEU A 866 17.51 27.73 -8.44
CA LEU A 866 18.64 27.89 -7.52
C LEU A 866 19.50 26.61 -7.43
N ALA A 867 19.24 25.61 -8.27
CA ALA A 867 19.94 24.32 -8.22
C ALA A 867 21.42 24.44 -8.62
N THR A 868 22.24 23.55 -8.07
CA THR A 868 23.68 23.47 -8.35
C THR A 868 23.95 22.92 -9.75
N ARG A 869 25.21 23.01 -10.20
CA ARG A 869 25.65 22.45 -11.50
C ARG A 869 25.62 20.92 -11.55
N LYS A 870 25.48 20.23 -10.41
CA LYS A 870 25.39 18.77 -10.36
C LYS A 870 24.05 18.23 -10.85
N LEU A 871 23.00 19.07 -10.84
CA LEU A 871 21.71 18.76 -11.45
C LEU A 871 21.77 19.02 -12.95
N LYS A 872 21.53 17.99 -13.77
CA LYS A 872 21.56 18.13 -15.25
C LYS A 872 20.56 19.18 -15.71
N PHE A 873 20.88 19.91 -16.78
CA PHE A 873 20.02 20.99 -17.30
C PHE A 873 18.59 20.52 -17.61
N LEU A 874 18.43 19.37 -18.29
CA LEU A 874 17.12 18.80 -18.59
C LEU A 874 16.36 18.37 -17.32
N GLN A 875 17.07 17.86 -16.31
CA GLN A 875 16.46 17.49 -15.02
C GLN A 875 16.01 18.74 -14.25
N ARG A 876 16.80 19.81 -14.31
CA ARG A 876 16.46 21.11 -13.74
C ARG A 876 15.17 21.67 -14.36
N LEU A 877 15.03 21.55 -15.69
CA LEU A 877 13.83 21.96 -16.40
C LEU A 877 12.61 21.13 -15.98
N ALA A 878 12.79 19.81 -15.80
CA ALA A 878 11.72 18.93 -15.32
C ALA A 878 11.25 19.31 -13.91
N TYR A 879 12.17 19.55 -12.97
CA TYR A 879 11.80 20.01 -11.61
C TYR A 879 11.18 21.41 -11.61
N LEU A 880 11.63 22.29 -12.52
CA LEU A 880 11.00 23.59 -12.70
C LEU A 880 9.55 23.45 -13.18
N ASN A 881 9.29 22.53 -14.11
CA ASN A 881 7.93 22.22 -14.57
C ASN A 881 7.04 21.74 -13.41
N VAL A 882 7.56 20.89 -12.52
CA VAL A 882 6.84 20.44 -11.32
C VAL A 882 6.47 21.60 -10.39
N GLY A 883 7.32 22.62 -10.25
CA GLY A 883 6.97 23.81 -9.46
C GLY A 883 6.00 24.77 -10.16
N ILE A 884 6.07 24.86 -11.50
CA ILE A 884 5.33 25.87 -12.28
C ILE A 884 3.95 25.39 -12.76
N TYR A 885 3.72 24.08 -12.93
CA TYR A 885 2.49 23.58 -13.54
C TYR A 885 1.18 24.08 -12.89
N PRO A 886 1.07 24.32 -11.55
CA PRO A 886 -0.17 24.81 -10.99
C PRO A 886 -0.53 26.20 -11.51
N PHE A 887 0.47 27.08 -11.75
CA PHE A 887 0.23 28.46 -12.22
C PHE A 887 -0.40 28.53 -13.61
N THR A 888 -0.29 27.46 -14.40
CA THR A 888 -1.01 27.32 -15.68
C THR A 888 -2.54 27.40 -15.50
N SER A 889 -3.07 27.17 -14.29
CA SER A 889 -4.50 27.32 -13.99
C SER A 889 -5.05 28.73 -14.23
N PHE A 890 -4.26 29.79 -13.93
CA PHE A 890 -4.73 31.17 -14.12
C PHE A 890 -5.05 31.45 -15.58
N PHE A 891 -4.14 31.06 -16.46
CA PHE A 891 -4.29 31.19 -17.91
C PHE A 891 -5.35 30.24 -18.45
N LEU A 892 -5.46 29.02 -17.91
CA LEU A 892 -6.47 28.05 -18.30
C LEU A 892 -7.90 28.52 -18.02
N ILE A 893 -8.16 29.10 -16.85
CA ILE A 893 -9.49 29.63 -16.53
C ILE A 893 -9.87 30.75 -17.49
N VAL A 894 -8.97 31.71 -17.71
CA VAL A 894 -9.20 32.80 -18.68
C VAL A 894 -9.48 32.22 -20.05
N TYR A 895 -8.67 31.25 -20.50
CA TYR A 895 -8.81 30.62 -21.81
C TYR A 895 -10.14 29.85 -21.97
N CYS A 896 -10.64 29.21 -20.92
CA CYS A 896 -11.95 28.54 -20.93
C CYS A 896 -13.15 29.51 -20.97
N PHE A 897 -12.97 30.78 -20.58
CA PHE A 897 -14.00 31.82 -20.71
C PHE A 897 -13.93 32.57 -22.05
N LEU A 898 -12.79 32.57 -22.75
CA LEU A 898 -12.64 33.28 -24.02
C LEU A 898 -13.71 32.91 -25.07
N PRO A 899 -14.07 31.62 -25.29
CA PRO A 899 -15.10 31.27 -26.26
C PRO A 899 -16.46 31.87 -25.90
N ALA A 900 -16.83 31.80 -24.61
CA ALA A 900 -18.10 32.35 -24.13
C ALA A 900 -18.14 33.88 -24.26
N LEU A 901 -17.06 34.57 -23.91
CA LEU A 901 -16.95 36.02 -24.04
C LEU A 901 -16.99 36.47 -25.51
N SER A 902 -16.35 35.72 -26.40
CA SER A 902 -16.42 35.95 -27.85
C SER A 902 -17.84 35.75 -28.39
N LEU A 903 -18.54 34.70 -27.96
CA LEU A 903 -19.93 34.42 -28.36
C LEU A 903 -20.93 35.46 -27.84
N ILE A 904 -20.77 35.94 -26.59
CA ILE A 904 -21.66 36.93 -25.97
C ILE A 904 -21.45 38.33 -26.56
N SER A 905 -20.20 38.80 -26.67
CA SER A 905 -19.89 40.08 -27.31
C SER A 905 -20.18 40.04 -28.81
N GLY A 906 -20.08 38.85 -29.39
CA GLY A 906 -20.05 38.60 -30.83
C GLY A 906 -18.98 39.40 -31.56
N GLN A 907 -17.90 39.69 -30.84
CA GLN A 907 -16.59 40.02 -31.40
C GLN A 907 -15.75 38.75 -31.45
N PHE A 908 -14.97 38.55 -32.50
CA PHE A 908 -14.11 37.37 -32.63
C PHE A 908 -12.69 37.66 -32.13
N ILE A 909 -11.99 36.64 -31.64
CA ILE A 909 -10.63 36.76 -31.09
C ILE A 909 -9.62 37.19 -32.18
N VAL A 910 -9.88 36.85 -33.44
CA VAL A 910 -9.06 37.18 -34.60
C VAL A 910 -9.85 38.10 -35.53
N LYS A 911 -9.21 39.16 -36.05
CA LYS A 911 -9.88 40.15 -36.91
C LYS A 911 -10.43 39.53 -38.21
N GLN A 912 -9.62 38.72 -38.90
CA GLN A 912 -9.99 37.99 -40.11
C GLN A 912 -9.28 36.63 -40.17
N LEU A 913 -9.98 35.60 -40.68
CA LEU A 913 -9.40 34.27 -40.92
C LEU A 913 -8.47 34.32 -42.15
N ASN A 914 -7.24 34.80 -41.94
CA ASN A 914 -6.21 34.84 -42.97
C ASN A 914 -5.75 33.40 -43.33
N ILE A 915 -5.43 33.16 -44.59
CA ILE A 915 -4.87 31.89 -45.09
C ILE A 915 -3.64 31.49 -44.27
N PHE A 916 -2.73 32.43 -43.98
CA PHE A 916 -1.53 32.16 -43.18
C PHE A 916 -1.88 31.64 -41.78
N PHE A 917 -2.88 32.24 -41.12
CA PHE A 917 -3.34 31.82 -39.80
C PHE A 917 -3.92 30.41 -39.82
N LEU A 918 -4.77 30.11 -40.81
CA LEU A 918 -5.36 28.78 -40.99
C LEU A 918 -4.30 27.72 -41.28
N VAL A 919 -3.29 28.04 -42.10
CA VAL A 919 -2.17 27.14 -42.39
C VAL A 919 -1.36 26.84 -41.13
N TYR A 920 -1.02 27.85 -40.32
CA TYR A 920 -0.32 27.63 -39.06
C TYR A 920 -1.15 26.77 -38.09
N LEU A 921 -2.43 27.08 -37.91
CA LEU A 921 -3.34 26.31 -37.06
C LEU A 921 -3.43 24.84 -37.53
N MET A 922 -3.55 24.63 -38.84
CA MET A 922 -3.61 23.31 -39.45
C MET A 922 -2.32 22.51 -39.19
N ILE A 923 -1.15 23.10 -39.43
CA ILE A 923 0.14 22.43 -39.19
C ILE A 923 0.32 22.11 -37.70
N ILE A 924 -0.01 23.04 -36.81
CA ILE A 924 0.04 22.81 -35.35
C ILE A 924 -0.88 21.66 -34.95
N THR A 925 -2.09 21.60 -35.51
CA THR A 925 -3.07 20.54 -35.23
C THR A 925 -2.58 19.17 -35.72
N PHE A 926 -2.04 19.07 -36.93
CA PHE A 926 -1.44 17.83 -37.43
C PHE A 926 -0.23 17.39 -36.60
N CYS A 927 0.63 18.33 -36.19
CA CYS A 927 1.75 18.03 -35.30
C CYS A 927 1.26 17.54 -33.94
N LEU A 928 0.22 18.15 -33.36
CA LEU A 928 -0.39 17.74 -32.10
C LEU A 928 -0.90 16.30 -32.16
N ILE A 929 -1.70 15.98 -33.18
CA ILE A 929 -2.25 14.63 -33.37
C ILE A 929 -1.12 13.62 -33.59
N GLY A 930 -0.14 13.94 -34.44
CA GLY A 930 1.00 13.07 -34.70
C GLY A 930 1.84 12.81 -33.45
N LEU A 931 2.09 13.84 -32.63
CA LEU A 931 2.80 13.72 -31.36
C LEU A 931 2.03 12.86 -30.37
N ALA A 932 0.73 13.07 -30.21
CA ALA A 932 -0.11 12.27 -29.32
C ALA A 932 -0.10 10.78 -29.73
N LEU A 933 -0.26 10.48 -31.02
CA LEU A 933 -0.22 9.11 -31.52
C LEU A 933 1.14 8.43 -31.29
N LEU A 934 2.24 9.14 -31.56
CA LEU A 934 3.58 8.62 -31.31
C LEU A 934 3.86 8.46 -29.82
N GLU A 935 3.40 9.39 -28.99
CA GLU A 935 3.52 9.32 -27.52
C GLU A 935 2.84 8.09 -26.95
N VAL A 936 1.58 7.88 -27.31
CA VAL A 936 0.80 6.69 -26.95
C VAL A 936 1.50 5.40 -27.42
N ARG A 937 2.12 5.40 -28.60
CA ARG A 937 2.84 4.24 -29.16
C ARG A 937 4.13 3.92 -28.41
N TRP A 938 4.99 4.88 -28.09
CA TRP A 938 6.24 4.57 -27.36
C TRP A 938 6.00 4.35 -25.86
N ALA A 939 5.00 5.04 -25.29
CA ALA A 939 4.62 4.88 -23.89
C ALA A 939 3.84 3.58 -23.64
N GLN A 940 3.24 2.98 -24.68
CA GLN A 940 2.40 1.76 -24.60
C GLN A 940 1.14 1.97 -23.74
N ILE A 941 0.50 3.12 -23.90
CA ILE A 941 -0.72 3.51 -23.18
C ILE A 941 -1.92 3.39 -24.15
N SER A 942 -3.16 3.31 -23.63
CA SER A 942 -4.34 3.40 -24.48
C SER A 942 -4.63 4.86 -24.88
N LEU A 943 -5.20 5.08 -26.08
CA LEU A 943 -5.58 6.44 -26.51
C LEU A 943 -6.68 7.03 -25.63
N GLU A 944 -7.57 6.18 -25.10
CA GLU A 944 -8.64 6.58 -24.20
C GLU A 944 -8.09 7.11 -22.86
N ASP A 945 -7.10 6.43 -22.28
CA ASP A 945 -6.46 6.90 -21.03
C ASP A 945 -5.73 8.22 -21.24
N TRP A 946 -5.07 8.38 -22.39
CA TRP A 946 -4.42 9.65 -22.75
C TRP A 946 -5.44 10.79 -22.84
N TRP A 947 -6.55 10.58 -23.55
CA TRP A 947 -7.60 11.59 -23.68
C TRP A 947 -8.26 11.93 -22.34
N ARG A 948 -8.55 10.92 -21.50
CA ARG A 948 -9.14 11.13 -20.17
C ARG A 948 -8.21 11.88 -19.23
N ASN A 949 -6.90 11.63 -19.34
CA ASN A 949 -5.90 12.40 -18.58
C ASN A 949 -5.94 13.88 -18.95
N GLU A 950 -6.05 14.22 -20.24
CA GLU A 950 -6.20 15.62 -20.70
C GLU A 950 -7.52 16.26 -20.20
N GLN A 951 -8.62 15.52 -20.22
CA GLN A 951 -9.89 15.98 -19.65
C GLN A 951 -9.76 16.27 -18.14
N PHE A 952 -9.12 15.37 -17.41
CA PHE A 952 -8.89 15.54 -15.97
C PHE A 952 -7.89 16.67 -15.67
N TRP A 953 -6.88 16.89 -16.52
CA TRP A 953 -5.98 18.04 -16.44
C TRP A 953 -6.76 19.37 -16.54
N LEU A 954 -7.74 19.47 -17.45
CA LEU A 954 -8.59 20.67 -17.55
C LEU A 954 -9.49 20.85 -16.31
N ILE A 955 -10.07 19.76 -15.80
CA ILE A 955 -10.93 19.79 -14.61
C ILE A 955 -10.13 20.23 -13.38
N SER A 956 -8.97 19.61 -13.12
CA SER A 956 -8.08 19.96 -12.00
C SER A 956 -7.48 21.35 -12.15
N GLY A 957 -7.12 21.75 -13.37
CA GLY A 957 -6.62 23.08 -13.71
C GLY A 957 -7.62 24.19 -13.39
N THR A 958 -8.90 23.99 -13.73
CA THR A 958 -9.96 24.98 -13.45
C THR A 958 -10.45 24.98 -11.99
N SER A 959 -10.13 23.94 -11.21
CA SER A 959 -10.57 23.78 -9.82
C SER A 959 -9.39 23.79 -8.83
N SER A 960 -8.83 22.62 -8.53
CA SER A 960 -7.82 22.39 -7.48
C SER A 960 -6.53 23.20 -7.70
N HIS A 961 -6.00 23.29 -8.92
CA HIS A 961 -4.77 24.04 -9.19
C HIS A 961 -4.95 25.54 -8.95
N PHE A 962 -6.10 26.09 -9.37
CA PHE A 962 -6.42 27.50 -9.15
C PHE A 962 -6.55 27.82 -7.66
N ALA A 963 -7.30 26.99 -6.93
CA ALA A 963 -7.42 27.13 -5.47
C ALA A 963 -6.06 27.01 -4.77
N ALA A 964 -5.21 26.05 -5.19
CA ALA A 964 -3.86 25.89 -4.66
C ALA A 964 -2.97 27.12 -4.90
N CYS A 965 -3.03 27.74 -6.07
CA CYS A 965 -2.25 28.94 -6.35
C CYS A 965 -2.67 30.12 -5.46
N ILE A 966 -3.98 30.31 -5.27
CA ILE A 966 -4.49 31.35 -4.36
C ILE A 966 -4.06 31.06 -2.92
N GLN A 967 -4.23 29.81 -2.46
CA GLN A 967 -3.84 29.38 -1.12
C GLN A 967 -2.34 29.52 -0.88
N GLY A 968 -1.51 29.09 -1.82
CA GLY A 968 -0.05 29.19 -1.74
C GLY A 968 0.42 30.64 -1.73
N LEU A 969 -0.18 31.51 -2.56
CA LEU A 969 0.15 32.94 -2.56
C LEU A 969 -0.25 33.61 -1.24
N LEU A 970 -1.45 33.30 -0.71
CA LEU A 970 -1.89 33.79 0.60
C LEU A 970 -0.97 33.30 1.72
N LYS A 971 -0.52 32.04 1.68
CA LYS A 971 0.42 31.50 2.65
C LYS A 971 1.77 32.23 2.60
N VAL A 972 2.30 32.51 1.41
CA VAL A 972 3.59 33.21 1.24
C VAL A 972 3.49 34.68 1.67
N ILE A 973 2.38 35.37 1.39
CA ILE A 973 2.21 36.79 1.72
C ILE A 973 1.78 36.99 3.19
N ALA A 974 0.90 36.15 3.71
CA ALA A 974 0.24 36.33 5.02
C ALA A 974 0.73 35.37 6.11
N GLY A 975 1.57 34.38 5.79
CA GLY A 975 2.10 33.41 6.76
C GLY A 975 1.05 32.47 7.37
N ILE A 976 -0.17 32.43 6.83
CA ILE A 976 -1.28 31.63 7.37
C ILE A 976 -1.02 30.15 7.03
N GLU A 977 -0.86 29.32 8.06
CA GLU A 977 -0.80 27.87 7.90
C GLU A 977 -2.17 27.31 7.49
N ILE A 978 -2.20 26.53 6.41
CA ILE A 978 -3.43 25.93 5.91
C ILE A 978 -3.67 24.65 6.71
N SER A 979 -4.78 24.60 7.44
CA SER A 979 -5.22 23.40 8.17
C SER A 979 -5.45 22.24 7.20
N PHE A 980 -4.72 21.16 7.43
CA PHE A 980 -4.67 19.98 6.58
C PHE A 980 -5.77 18.99 6.97
N THR A 981 -6.68 18.67 6.05
CA THR A 981 -7.65 17.57 6.22
C THR A 981 -7.17 16.34 5.47
N LEU A 982 -6.92 15.24 6.19
CA LEU A 982 -6.71 13.93 5.58
C LEU A 982 -8.04 13.49 4.94
N THR A 983 -7.99 13.10 3.67
CA THR A 983 -9.12 12.46 3.00
C THR A 983 -9.28 11.06 3.58
N ALA A 984 -10.40 10.80 4.28
CA ALA A 984 -10.73 9.45 4.73
C ALA A 984 -10.95 8.56 3.49
N LYS A 985 -10.29 7.40 3.44
CA LYS A 985 -10.56 6.38 2.43
C LYS A 985 -11.58 5.42 3.06
N SER A 986 -12.83 5.45 2.61
CA SER A 986 -13.81 4.46 3.08
C SER A 986 -13.38 3.07 2.61
N ALA A 987 -13.43 2.09 3.52
CA ALA A 987 -13.50 0.70 3.11
C ALA A 987 -14.92 0.49 2.56
N GLY A 988 -15.05 0.05 1.31
CA GLY A 988 -16.36 -0.20 0.72
C GLY A 988 -17.05 -1.34 1.48
N GLU A 989 -18.14 -1.03 2.19
CA GLU A 989 -18.90 -1.99 3.00
C GLU A 989 -20.18 -2.51 2.29
N ASP A 990 -20.51 -2.02 1.09
CA ASP A 990 -21.72 -2.43 0.37
C ASP A 990 -21.49 -3.69 -0.50
N GLU A 991 -22.06 -4.84 -0.09
CA GLU A 991 -21.97 -6.13 -0.81
C GLU A 991 -22.63 -6.14 -2.20
N ASP A 992 -23.55 -5.21 -2.49
CA ASP A 992 -24.37 -5.24 -3.73
C ASP A 992 -23.76 -4.45 -4.92
N ASP A 993 -22.88 -3.47 -4.68
CA ASP A 993 -22.15 -2.73 -5.74
C ASP A 993 -20.83 -2.17 -5.22
N ILE A 994 -19.72 -2.80 -5.61
CA ILE A 994 -18.34 -2.46 -5.21
C ILE A 994 -17.96 -1.01 -5.57
N TYR A 995 -18.69 -0.38 -6.50
CA TYR A 995 -18.47 1.01 -6.93
C TYR A 995 -19.53 1.99 -6.41
N ALA A 996 -20.39 1.60 -5.47
CA ALA A 996 -21.46 2.46 -4.94
C ALA A 996 -20.92 3.80 -4.39
N ASP A 997 -19.85 3.72 -3.60
CA ASP A 997 -19.18 4.87 -2.99
C ASP A 997 -18.56 5.83 -4.01
N LEU A 998 -18.19 5.35 -5.21
CA LEU A 998 -17.63 6.18 -6.30
C LEU A 998 -18.67 7.14 -6.89
N TYR A 999 -19.95 6.81 -6.75
CA TYR A 999 -21.05 7.63 -7.24
C TYR A 999 -21.59 8.64 -6.22
N ILE A 1000 -21.05 8.64 -5.00
CA ILE A 1000 -21.44 9.59 -3.94
C ILE A 1000 -20.72 10.92 -4.19
N VAL A 1001 -21.50 11.95 -4.54
CA VAL A 1001 -20.99 13.31 -4.73
C VAL A 1001 -21.07 14.07 -3.40
N LYS A 1002 -19.91 14.41 -2.84
CA LYS A 1002 -19.81 15.36 -1.72
C LYS A 1002 -19.52 16.75 -2.26
N TRP A 1003 -20.46 17.69 -2.07
CA TRP A 1003 -20.30 19.06 -2.57
C TRP A 1003 -19.11 19.77 -1.90
N THR A 1004 -18.30 20.44 -2.72
CA THR A 1004 -17.16 21.25 -2.25
C THR A 1004 -17.05 22.56 -3.04
N SER A 1005 -16.44 23.58 -2.43
CA SER A 1005 -16.19 24.87 -3.08
C SER A 1005 -15.28 24.75 -4.31
N LEU A 1006 -14.45 23.71 -4.39
CA LEU A 1006 -13.58 23.42 -5.53
C LEU A 1006 -14.38 23.18 -6.83
N MET A 1007 -15.64 22.76 -6.73
CA MET A 1007 -16.49 22.49 -7.89
C MET A 1007 -17.12 23.77 -8.48
N ILE A 1008 -17.09 24.91 -7.77
CA ILE A 1008 -17.75 26.14 -8.21
C ILE A 1008 -17.18 26.66 -9.54
N PRO A 1009 -15.86 26.87 -9.71
CA PRO A 1009 -15.33 27.39 -10.97
C PRO A 1009 -15.66 26.56 -12.22
N PRO A 1010 -15.47 25.22 -12.26
CA PRO A 1010 -15.81 24.44 -13.45
C PRO A 1010 -17.31 24.42 -13.75
N ILE A 1011 -18.17 24.48 -12.72
CA ILE A 1011 -19.64 24.61 -12.91
C ILE A 1011 -19.97 25.95 -13.57
N VAL A 1012 -19.39 27.05 -13.09
CA VAL A 1012 -19.59 28.39 -13.67
C VAL A 1012 -19.10 28.44 -15.11
N ILE A 1013 -17.92 27.89 -15.41
CA ILE A 1013 -17.37 27.82 -16.78
C ILE A 1013 -18.33 27.05 -17.70
N ALA A 1014 -18.83 25.90 -17.25
CA ALA A 1014 -19.77 25.10 -18.03
C ALA A 1014 -21.08 25.84 -18.30
N MET A 1015 -21.68 26.45 -17.27
CA MET A 1015 -22.94 27.20 -17.42
C MET A 1015 -22.79 28.41 -18.35
N VAL A 1016 -21.72 29.19 -18.17
CA VAL A 1016 -21.46 30.39 -18.99
C VAL A 1016 -21.23 30.02 -20.46
N ASN A 1017 -20.51 28.93 -20.75
CA ASN A 1017 -20.32 28.45 -22.13
C ASN A 1017 -21.64 27.96 -22.77
N ILE A 1018 -22.50 27.25 -22.02
CA ILE A 1018 -23.81 26.81 -22.52
C ILE A 1018 -24.72 28.02 -22.79
N ILE A 1019 -24.80 28.97 -21.86
CA ILE A 1019 -25.61 30.19 -22.01
C ILE A 1019 -25.10 31.02 -23.19
N ALA A 1020 -23.78 31.18 -23.33
CA ALA A 1020 -23.18 31.90 -24.45
C ALA A 1020 -23.51 31.26 -25.80
N LEU A 1021 -23.50 29.93 -25.89
CA LEU A 1021 -23.87 29.21 -27.10
C LEU A 1021 -25.33 29.46 -27.47
N MET A 1022 -26.23 29.44 -26.48
CA MET A 1022 -27.66 29.73 -26.69
C MET A 1022 -27.91 31.17 -27.14
N ILE A 1023 -27.25 32.14 -26.49
CA ILE A 1023 -27.35 33.57 -26.86
C ILE A 1023 -26.81 33.81 -28.27
N ALA A 1024 -25.64 33.26 -28.59
CA ALA A 1024 -25.04 33.44 -29.91
C ALA A 1024 -25.85 32.76 -31.01
N PHE A 1025 -26.37 31.55 -30.76
CA PHE A 1025 -27.25 30.85 -31.69
C PHE A 1025 -28.50 31.68 -31.99
N ALA A 1026 -29.18 32.19 -30.95
CA ALA A 1026 -30.33 33.09 -31.12
C ALA A 1026 -29.94 34.36 -31.89
N ARG A 1027 -28.84 35.03 -31.53
CA ARG A 1027 -28.36 36.23 -32.24
C ARG A 1027 -28.09 35.97 -33.72
N THR A 1028 -27.53 34.81 -34.07
CA THR A 1028 -27.23 34.47 -35.46
C THR A 1028 -28.46 34.06 -36.27
N LEU A 1029 -29.43 33.41 -35.63
CA LEU A 1029 -30.66 32.96 -36.29
C LEU A 1029 -31.60 34.15 -36.56
N PHE A 1030 -31.64 35.13 -35.65
CA PHE A 1030 -32.58 36.26 -35.70
C PHE A 1030 -31.93 37.62 -36.08
N GLY A 1031 -30.60 37.68 -36.27
CA GLY A 1031 -29.86 38.90 -36.64
C GLY A 1031 -29.26 38.85 -38.06
N THR A 1032 -28.30 39.75 -38.36
CA THR A 1032 -27.53 39.71 -39.61
C THR A 1032 -26.58 38.51 -39.57
N GLY A 1033 -26.92 37.43 -40.27
CA GLY A 1033 -26.32 36.09 -40.14
C GLY A 1033 -24.79 36.01 -40.34
N GLN A 1034 -24.02 36.31 -39.29
CA GLN A 1034 -22.57 36.12 -39.21
C GLN A 1034 -22.22 34.67 -38.83
N TRP A 1035 -22.60 33.71 -39.69
CA TRP A 1035 -22.41 32.27 -39.47
C TRP A 1035 -20.96 31.87 -39.23
N ASN A 1036 -20.00 32.53 -39.89
CA ASN A 1036 -18.57 32.20 -39.77
C ASN A 1036 -18.04 32.42 -38.34
N MET A 1037 -18.44 33.52 -37.69
CA MET A 1037 -18.00 33.84 -36.32
C MET A 1037 -18.67 32.92 -35.30
N PHE A 1038 -19.94 32.57 -35.53
CA PHE A 1038 -20.66 31.61 -34.69
C PHE A 1038 -20.03 30.23 -34.75
N ILE A 1039 -19.75 29.69 -35.96
CA ILE A 1039 -19.16 28.36 -36.10
C ILE A 1039 -17.81 28.27 -35.38
N GLY A 1040 -16.94 29.27 -35.54
CA GLY A 1040 -15.65 29.32 -34.85
C GLY A 1040 -15.78 29.39 -33.32
N GLY A 1041 -16.61 30.30 -32.81
CA GLY A 1041 -16.85 30.43 -31.37
C GLY A 1041 -17.53 29.20 -30.76
N ALA A 1042 -18.51 28.62 -31.46
CA ALA A 1042 -19.23 27.43 -31.05
C ALA A 1042 -18.31 26.20 -31.01
N PHE A 1043 -17.37 26.07 -31.96
CA PHE A 1043 -16.36 25.01 -31.94
C PHE A 1043 -15.49 25.07 -30.67
N PHE A 1044 -14.98 26.25 -30.32
CA PHE A 1044 -14.16 26.39 -29.11
C PHE A 1044 -14.97 26.19 -27.83
N ALA A 1045 -16.21 26.70 -27.76
CA ALA A 1045 -17.10 26.46 -26.62
C ALA A 1045 -17.44 24.96 -26.47
N PHE A 1046 -17.71 24.28 -27.59
CA PHE A 1046 -17.93 22.84 -27.62
C PHE A 1046 -16.69 22.08 -27.14
N TRP A 1047 -15.49 22.48 -27.55
CA TRP A 1047 -14.24 21.87 -27.10
C TRP A 1047 -14.08 21.94 -25.57
N VAL A 1048 -14.35 23.10 -24.95
CA VAL A 1048 -14.34 23.25 -23.48
C VAL A 1048 -15.37 22.35 -22.82
N LEU A 1049 -16.61 22.33 -23.32
CA LEU A 1049 -17.68 21.50 -22.77
C LEU A 1049 -17.40 19.99 -22.91
N ALA A 1050 -16.78 19.57 -24.02
CA ALA A 1050 -16.37 18.18 -24.24
C ALA A 1050 -15.29 17.72 -23.24
N HIS A 1051 -14.41 18.61 -22.80
CA HIS A 1051 -13.41 18.30 -21.76
C HIS A 1051 -14.01 18.30 -20.36
N LEU A 1052 -15.04 19.12 -20.10
CA LEU A 1052 -15.78 19.13 -18.82
C LEU A 1052 -16.85 18.03 -18.72
N TYR A 1053 -17.10 17.29 -19.80
CA TYR A 1053 -18.12 16.24 -19.83
C TYR A 1053 -17.97 15.17 -18.73
N PRO A 1054 -16.76 14.61 -18.45
CA PRO A 1054 -16.60 13.65 -17.35
C PRO A 1054 -16.92 14.24 -15.97
N PHE A 1055 -16.62 15.52 -15.76
CA PHE A 1055 -16.96 16.25 -14.53
C PHE A 1055 -18.48 16.40 -14.37
N LEU A 1056 -19.17 16.85 -15.42
CA LEU A 1056 -20.64 16.92 -15.43
C LEU A 1056 -21.28 15.55 -15.18
N LYS A 1057 -20.75 14.50 -15.82
CA LYS A 1057 -21.19 13.12 -15.59
C LYS A 1057 -20.93 12.66 -14.14
N GLY A 1058 -19.83 13.10 -13.53
CA GLY A 1058 -19.50 12.87 -12.12
C GLY A 1058 -20.52 13.49 -11.16
N LEU A 1059 -20.91 14.75 -11.40
CA LEU A 1059 -21.95 15.46 -10.63
C LEU A 1059 -23.32 14.78 -10.70
N MET A 1060 -23.61 14.04 -11.76
CA MET A 1060 -24.91 13.37 -11.98
C MET A 1060 -25.10 12.08 -11.14
N GLY A 1061 -24.08 11.61 -10.42
CA GLY A 1061 -24.16 10.52 -9.44
C GLY A 1061 -24.62 9.16 -10.01
N ARG A 1062 -25.30 8.35 -9.17
CA ARG A 1062 -25.65 6.92 -9.39
C ARG A 1062 -26.64 6.68 -10.55
N ARG A 1063 -27.34 7.72 -11.03
CA ARG A 1063 -28.39 7.57 -12.07
C ARG A 1063 -27.79 7.66 -13.47
N ARG A 1064 -27.23 6.56 -14.00
CA ARG A 1064 -26.65 6.50 -15.37
C ARG A 1064 -27.65 6.71 -16.52
N LYS A 1065 -28.97 6.51 -16.32
CA LYS A 1065 -29.95 6.46 -17.44
C LYS A 1065 -31.08 7.49 -17.40
N THR A 1066 -31.51 7.95 -16.22
CA THR A 1066 -32.64 8.90 -16.08
C THR A 1066 -32.31 10.38 -16.25
N PRO A 1067 -31.11 10.92 -15.94
CA PRO A 1067 -30.86 12.36 -16.02
C PRO A 1067 -30.60 12.85 -17.46
N THR A 1068 -30.04 12.03 -18.35
CA THR A 1068 -29.89 12.38 -19.78
C THR A 1068 -31.24 12.69 -20.41
N ILE A 1069 -32.27 11.93 -20.06
CA ILE A 1069 -33.65 12.18 -20.52
C ILE A 1069 -34.13 13.53 -19.98
N VAL A 1070 -33.97 13.80 -18.68
CA VAL A 1070 -34.39 15.06 -18.05
C VAL A 1070 -33.66 16.27 -18.65
N PHE A 1071 -32.36 16.19 -18.94
CA PHE A 1071 -31.61 17.29 -19.57
C PHE A 1071 -31.99 17.51 -21.03
N VAL A 1072 -32.27 16.45 -21.79
CA VAL A 1072 -32.81 16.58 -23.15
C VAL A 1072 -34.18 17.27 -23.10
N TRP A 1073 -35.06 16.86 -22.17
CA TRP A 1073 -36.35 17.51 -21.97
C TRP A 1073 -36.23 18.95 -21.46
N ALA A 1074 -35.33 19.24 -20.51
CA ALA A 1074 -35.09 20.59 -20.02
C ALA A 1074 -34.49 21.49 -21.12
N GLY A 1075 -33.60 20.96 -21.95
CA GLY A 1075 -33.07 21.65 -23.12
C GLY A 1075 -34.17 21.96 -24.15
N LEU A 1076 -35.02 20.98 -24.47
CA LEU A 1076 -36.18 21.17 -25.34
C LEU A 1076 -37.17 22.20 -24.78
N ILE A 1077 -37.46 22.14 -23.47
CA ILE A 1077 -38.33 23.11 -22.80
C ILE A 1077 -37.70 24.51 -22.80
N ALA A 1078 -36.40 24.63 -22.54
CA ALA A 1078 -35.69 25.91 -22.60
C ALA A 1078 -35.68 26.51 -24.01
N ILE A 1079 -35.53 25.68 -25.04
CA ILE A 1079 -35.67 26.10 -26.44
C ILE A 1079 -37.09 26.59 -26.70
N ILE A 1080 -38.12 25.85 -26.27
CA ILE A 1080 -39.53 26.25 -26.41
C ILE A 1080 -39.80 27.57 -25.69
N ILE A 1081 -39.35 27.74 -24.44
CA ILE A 1081 -39.51 28.98 -23.67
C ILE A 1081 -38.78 30.15 -24.35
N SER A 1082 -37.57 29.92 -24.88
CA SER A 1082 -36.80 30.95 -25.59
C SER A 1082 -37.49 31.38 -26.89
N LEU A 1083 -38.04 30.43 -27.66
CA LEU A 1083 -38.83 30.70 -28.85
C LEU A 1083 -40.16 31.41 -28.51
N LEU A 1084 -40.80 31.02 -27.41
CA LEU A 1084 -42.05 31.63 -26.93
C LEU A 1084 -41.82 33.07 -26.45
N TRP A 1085 -40.73 33.31 -25.71
CA TRP A 1085 -40.31 34.66 -25.30
C TRP A 1085 -40.08 35.56 -26.52
N LEU A 1086 -39.45 35.01 -27.56
CA LEU A 1086 -39.22 35.73 -28.82
C LEU A 1086 -40.52 36.06 -29.56
N ALA A 1087 -41.49 35.13 -29.55
CA ALA A 1087 -42.79 35.33 -30.17
C ALA A 1087 -43.65 36.37 -29.42
N ILE A 1088 -43.52 36.44 -28.10
CA ILE A 1088 -44.28 37.37 -27.24
C ILE A 1088 -43.68 38.78 -27.27
N ASN A 1089 -42.37 38.93 -27.46
CA ASN A 1089 -41.69 40.22 -27.36
C ASN A 1089 -40.86 40.58 -28.62
N PRO A 1090 -41.49 40.71 -29.80
CA PRO A 1090 -40.79 41.00 -31.06
C PRO A 1090 -40.15 42.40 -31.10
N GLY A 1091 -40.57 43.33 -30.23
CA GLY A 1091 -40.09 44.72 -30.19
C GLY A 1091 -38.74 44.94 -29.51
N ALA A 1092 -38.19 43.96 -28.78
CA ALA A 1092 -36.90 44.11 -28.11
C ALA A 1092 -35.69 44.07 -29.07
N LEU A 1093 -35.88 43.66 -30.33
CA LEU A 1093 -34.85 43.71 -31.37
C LEU A 1093 -34.71 45.09 -32.05
N GLY A 1094 -35.70 45.97 -31.93
CA GLY A 1094 -35.64 47.31 -32.54
C GLY A 1094 -34.75 48.30 -31.78
N THR A 1095 -34.55 48.11 -30.48
CA THR A 1095 -33.79 49.04 -29.63
C THR A 1095 -32.31 48.67 -29.50
N LEU A 1096 -31.92 47.42 -29.77
CA LEU A 1096 -30.50 47.01 -29.80
C LEU A 1096 -29.81 47.33 -31.13
N GLY A 1097 -30.57 47.57 -32.21
CA GLY A 1097 -30.03 48.01 -33.51
C GLY A 1097 -29.81 49.52 -33.64
N ALA A 1098 -30.39 50.34 -32.76
CA ALA A 1098 -30.35 51.81 -32.87
C ALA A 1098 -29.40 52.50 -31.86
N ALA A 1099 -28.90 51.80 -30.84
CA ALA A 1099 -27.99 52.37 -29.84
C ALA A 1099 -26.49 52.28 -30.22
N GLY A 1100 -26.16 52.00 -31.49
CA GLY A 1100 -24.80 51.91 -32.00
C GLY A 1100 -24.14 53.24 -32.39
N THR A 1101 -24.82 54.37 -32.21
CA THR A 1101 -24.25 55.70 -32.52
C THR A 1101 -24.47 56.67 -31.36
N GLY A 1102 -23.46 56.74 -30.47
CA GLY A 1102 -23.22 57.86 -29.56
C GLY A 1102 -24.09 57.91 -28.29
N ALA A 1103 -23.59 57.36 -27.18
CA ALA A 1103 -23.89 57.87 -25.85
C ALA A 1103 -22.79 57.44 -24.86
N GLY A 1104 -22.13 58.42 -24.25
CA GLY A 1104 -21.12 58.21 -23.20
C GLY A 1104 -21.74 57.67 -21.92
N PHE A 1105 -20.98 56.79 -21.25
CA PHE A 1105 -21.29 56.24 -19.93
C PHE A 1105 -21.17 57.29 -18.83
N VAL A 1106 -22.19 57.43 -17.98
CA VAL A 1106 -22.09 58.04 -16.64
C VAL A 1106 -22.72 57.08 -15.63
N PHE A 1107 -21.99 56.79 -14.56
CA PHE A 1107 -22.35 55.92 -13.44
C PHE A 1107 -23.31 56.61 -12.45
N PRO A 1108 -24.15 55.88 -11.70
CA PRO A 1108 -24.50 56.26 -10.34
C PRO A 1108 -23.38 55.93 -9.34
#